data_AF-A0AB34IBT8-F1
#
_entry.id   AF-A0AB34IBT8-F1
#
_cell.length_a   1.000
_cell.length_b   1.000
_cell.length_c   1.000
_cell.angle_alpha   90.00
_cell.angle_beta   90.00
_cell.angle_gamma   90.00
#
_symmetry.space_group_name_H-M   'P 1'
#
loop_
_entity.id
_entity.type
_entity.pdbx_description
1 polymer ?
#
loop_
_entity_poly.entity_id
_entity_poly.type
_entity_poly.pdbx_seq_one_letter_code
_entity_poly.pdbx_strand_id
1 'polypeptide(L)'
;MLAVTSALVLNAAAAPGAMPTPPSQMLVLGMHHAGTSIVSNLTMMMGAYGGEMNELLLHPENPLKFWERKDVVALDEQRLSAGLEEAVSERYDIPDWVAYGFNALKQATPIHETDAAKAIVRKLNTKRPWVTKDPRMCLVAKEWVELLDAPLCIIMHREPLSVANSMMIYSHNVSLAEWASVYDAYYNSAVRACADKPTVVVQHSDLMAQPYEAVKKLYTQLVAAGVQGLTLPSEAQVNRLVRPTEEHKLKPYYLASERKQVGELSRSISAELSQGRATVPAAASKWVHAERKPNEAIVTLLTTPNTDYLRGALVLGSSIRSFDSSRDMVCMVTAAVPKEWHSSLSVAGWKVLVVDELAEMWWGKSAECSNFAADQGERWGHMATKLRLWQMTQYERVMYLDADSVLTAPVAKLFESIHTFAAEAPRYHSHFNAGVLLLSPSEKVFQELLALGKQEHATLFGNTIDCTEQALLNTYFNGQPGREVTKLPVGRADVVADWNNAETAPFAVHWITHVCPKPWLVADGSEQVASHCDPIVYAYWQRIWNRLTASSKDESSSHSFGPREAARRKLRRLTGVSAGPSLVGSAKPRHYASVSDVLADVRDSVGRQLRQLTMSRRELRRRKYEYDAPWSEGTWAWIAIIGTLALGLGAGALLHKIFIKAPTEVRKGMTVVQAKSMGFRPLGEGKGPVGVVSAVDDDDDEDEEDEEEEEPQKPAKGKK
;
A
#
# COMPACT_ATOMS: atom_id res chain seq x y z
N MET A 1 -14.51 36.60 26.58
CA MET A 1 -15.61 35.89 27.27
C MET A 1 -16.61 35.43 26.22
N LEU A 2 -16.62 34.14 25.90
CA LEU A 2 -17.71 33.40 25.24
C LEU A 2 -17.28 31.93 25.29
N ALA A 3 -17.71 31.23 26.33
CA ALA A 3 -17.42 29.82 26.56
C ALA A 3 -18.42 28.98 25.76
N VAL A 4 -17.92 28.15 24.84
CA VAL A 4 -18.71 27.13 24.15
C VAL A 4 -18.79 25.92 25.07
N THR A 5 -19.90 25.78 25.76
CA THR A 5 -20.26 24.60 26.56
C THR A 5 -20.61 23.44 25.62
N SER A 6 -19.77 22.40 25.59
CA SER A 6 -20.14 21.11 25.01
C SER A 6 -21.21 20.46 25.89
N ALA A 7 -22.42 20.33 25.38
CA ALA A 7 -23.51 19.63 26.06
C ALA A 7 -23.26 18.12 26.03
N LEU A 8 -23.12 17.49 27.20
CA LEU A 8 -23.33 16.05 27.35
C LEU A 8 -24.80 15.74 27.06
N VAL A 9 -25.07 14.91 26.04
CA VAL A 9 -26.40 14.34 25.85
C VAL A 9 -26.53 13.13 26.77
N LEU A 10 -27.08 13.34 27.96
CA LEU A 10 -27.54 12.28 28.86
C LEU A 10 -28.94 11.83 28.41
N ASN A 11 -29.03 10.83 27.53
CA ASN A 11 -30.29 10.12 27.31
C ASN A 11 -30.41 9.00 28.34
N ALA A 12 -31.11 9.28 29.44
CA ALA A 12 -31.51 8.26 30.40
C ALA A 12 -32.93 8.53 30.89
N ALA A 13 -33.93 7.86 30.31
CA ALA A 13 -35.20 7.65 30.97
C ALA A 13 -35.09 6.34 31.79
N ALA A 14 -34.62 6.45 33.03
CA ALA A 14 -34.58 5.33 33.98
C ALA A 14 -35.90 5.25 34.76
N ALA A 15 -36.37 4.02 35.00
CA ALA A 15 -37.49 3.72 35.89
C ALA A 15 -37.20 4.22 37.34
N PRO A 16 -38.21 4.69 38.09
CA PRO A 16 -38.00 5.30 39.40
C PRO A 16 -37.63 4.24 40.45
N GLY A 17 -36.44 4.35 41.06
CA GLY A 17 -36.16 3.68 42.34
C GLY A 17 -34.72 3.20 42.61
N ALA A 18 -33.83 3.12 41.61
CA ALA A 18 -32.44 2.72 41.83
C ALA A 18 -31.47 3.81 41.37
N MET A 19 -30.56 4.24 42.24
CA MET A 19 -29.44 5.10 41.84
C MET A 19 -28.60 4.34 40.79
N PRO A 20 -28.36 4.89 39.59
CA PRO A 20 -27.59 4.19 38.57
C PRO A 20 -26.17 3.93 39.08
N THR A 21 -25.73 2.67 38.97
CA THR A 21 -24.36 2.29 39.35
C THR A 21 -23.35 3.07 38.50
N PRO A 22 -22.34 3.73 39.12
CA PRO A 22 -21.32 4.46 38.36
C PRO A 22 -20.65 3.57 37.32
N PRO A 23 -20.47 4.02 36.07
CA PRO A 23 -19.87 3.20 35.04
C PRO A 23 -18.45 2.76 35.40
N SER A 24 -18.17 1.48 35.18
CA SER A 24 -16.88 0.88 35.55
C SER A 24 -16.43 -0.26 34.63
N GLN A 25 -17.21 -0.56 33.58
CA GLN A 25 -16.95 -1.61 32.61
C GLN A 25 -16.89 -0.97 31.21
N MET A 26 -15.68 -0.68 30.73
CA MET A 26 -15.48 0.11 29.51
C MET A 26 -15.22 -0.79 28.30
N LEU A 27 -15.99 -0.59 27.23
CA LEU A 27 -15.76 -1.24 25.93
C LEU A 27 -15.20 -0.22 24.94
N VAL A 28 -13.98 -0.47 24.42
CA VAL A 28 -13.42 0.35 23.33
C VAL A 28 -13.84 -0.23 22.00
N LEU A 29 -14.66 0.51 21.26
CA LEU A 29 -15.27 0.10 19.99
C LEU A 29 -14.74 0.96 18.83
N GLY A 30 -14.42 0.30 17.73
CA GLY A 30 -13.97 0.93 16.50
C GLY A 30 -13.38 -0.12 15.55
N MET A 31 -13.57 0.05 14.25
CA MET A 31 -13.07 -0.89 13.25
C MET A 31 -11.53 -1.04 13.32
N HIS A 32 -11.00 -2.14 12.76
CA HIS A 32 -9.57 -2.30 12.53
C HIS A 32 -9.00 -1.03 11.87
N HIS A 33 -7.78 -0.64 12.27
CA HIS A 33 -7.12 0.59 11.79
C HIS A 33 -7.82 1.91 12.16
N ALA A 34 -8.84 1.92 13.02
CA ALA A 34 -9.42 3.15 13.56
C ALA A 34 -8.58 3.77 14.71
N GLY A 35 -7.64 3.01 15.29
CA GLY A 35 -6.79 3.47 16.41
C GLY A 35 -7.22 2.96 17.79
N THR A 36 -8.06 1.92 17.86
CA THR A 36 -8.57 1.35 19.12
C THR A 36 -7.46 0.89 20.07
N SER A 37 -6.37 0.29 19.56
CA SER A 37 -5.21 -0.11 20.39
C SER A 37 -4.59 1.06 21.16
N ILE A 38 -4.51 2.24 20.54
CA ILE A 38 -3.93 3.43 21.14
C ILE A 38 -4.84 3.90 22.29
N VAL A 39 -6.15 3.99 22.03
CA VAL A 39 -7.13 4.39 23.05
C VAL A 39 -7.16 3.41 24.21
N SER A 40 -7.18 2.11 23.97
CA SER A 40 -7.16 1.09 25.03
C SER A 40 -5.93 1.19 25.91
N ASN A 41 -4.74 1.36 25.31
CA ASN A 41 -3.51 1.58 26.07
C ASN A 41 -3.59 2.86 26.91
N LEU A 42 -4.06 3.97 26.33
CA LEU A 42 -4.25 5.22 27.07
C LEU A 42 -5.24 5.10 28.24
N THR A 43 -6.35 4.37 28.06
CA THR A 43 -7.31 4.10 29.14
C THR A 43 -6.70 3.23 30.24
N MET A 44 -5.84 2.26 29.89
CA MET A 44 -5.08 1.49 30.89
C MET A 44 -4.02 2.33 31.60
N MET A 45 -3.34 3.23 30.89
CA MET A 45 -2.42 4.22 31.48
C MET A 45 -3.14 5.18 32.44
N MET A 46 -4.44 5.41 32.25
CA MET A 46 -5.27 6.16 33.19
C MET A 46 -5.62 5.36 34.46
N GLY A 47 -5.33 4.06 34.52
CA GLY A 47 -5.58 3.21 35.69
C GLY A 47 -6.69 2.17 35.51
N ALA A 48 -7.31 2.07 34.33
CA ALA A 48 -8.27 1.00 34.07
C ALA A 48 -7.58 -0.36 33.94
N TYR A 49 -8.15 -1.40 34.55
CA TYR A 49 -7.61 -2.75 34.44
C TYR A 49 -7.93 -3.37 33.06
N GLY A 50 -6.91 -3.83 32.33
CA GLY A 50 -7.09 -4.50 31.03
C GLY A 50 -7.06 -6.03 31.07
N GLY A 51 -6.76 -6.61 32.23
CA GLY A 51 -6.28 -8.00 32.36
C GLY A 51 -4.78 -8.05 32.68
N GLU A 52 -4.28 -9.25 32.95
CA GLU A 52 -2.85 -9.46 33.17
C GLU A 52 -2.09 -9.41 31.83
N MET A 53 -0.83 -8.97 31.83
CA MET A 53 -0.07 -8.73 30.58
C MET A 53 0.08 -9.99 29.70
N ASN A 54 0.14 -11.18 30.30
CA ASN A 54 0.22 -12.45 29.57
C ASN A 54 -1.10 -12.89 28.91
N GLU A 55 -2.22 -12.26 29.29
CA GLU A 55 -3.55 -12.49 28.71
C GLU A 55 -3.80 -11.65 27.47
N LEU A 56 -3.01 -10.60 27.27
CA LEU A 56 -3.09 -9.72 26.12
C LEU A 56 -2.30 -10.29 24.94
N LEU A 57 -2.71 -9.94 23.71
CA LEU A 57 -2.03 -10.30 22.46
C LEU A 57 -0.77 -9.48 22.16
N LEU A 58 -0.17 -8.83 23.17
CA LEU A 58 0.94 -7.90 23.02
C LEU A 58 2.05 -8.48 22.15
N HIS A 59 2.45 -7.71 21.13
CA HIS A 59 3.56 -8.08 20.26
C HIS A 59 4.83 -7.32 20.69
N PRO A 60 5.93 -8.01 21.04
CA PRO A 60 7.16 -7.35 21.51
C PRO A 60 7.73 -6.32 20.52
N GLU A 61 7.58 -6.58 19.22
CA GLU A 61 8.08 -5.71 18.14
C GLU A 61 7.09 -4.60 17.74
N ASN A 62 5.85 -4.61 18.26
CA ASN A 62 4.85 -3.58 17.96
C ASN A 62 4.06 -3.18 19.22
N PRO A 63 4.68 -2.40 20.13
CA PRO A 63 4.09 -2.05 21.42
C PRO A 63 2.82 -1.18 21.32
N LEU A 64 2.54 -0.62 20.13
CA LEU A 64 1.37 0.22 19.85
C LEU A 64 0.15 -0.59 19.38
N LYS A 65 0.31 -1.89 19.09
CA LYS A 65 -0.76 -2.76 18.57
C LYS A 65 -0.95 -3.99 19.46
N PHE A 66 -2.09 -4.64 19.28
CA PHE A 66 -2.45 -5.90 19.93
C PHE A 66 -2.69 -5.82 21.45
N TRP A 67 -3.57 -4.90 21.85
CA TRP A 67 -4.01 -4.68 23.25
C TRP A 67 -5.30 -5.44 23.60
N GLU A 68 -5.71 -6.36 22.73
CA GLU A 68 -6.84 -7.26 22.91
C GLU A 68 -6.50 -8.39 23.89
N ARG A 69 -7.48 -8.82 24.69
CA ARG A 69 -7.35 -10.07 25.46
C ARG A 69 -7.55 -11.28 24.55
N LYS A 70 -6.71 -12.31 24.74
CA LYS A 70 -6.76 -13.57 23.98
C LYS A 70 -8.10 -14.28 24.08
N ASP A 71 -8.70 -14.29 25.27
CA ASP A 71 -9.97 -14.98 25.54
C ASP A 71 -11.18 -14.25 24.93
N VAL A 72 -11.20 -12.92 24.97
CA VAL A 72 -12.19 -12.09 24.27
C VAL A 72 -12.11 -12.30 22.76
N VAL A 73 -10.90 -12.23 22.20
CA VAL A 73 -10.64 -12.47 20.77
C VAL A 73 -11.15 -13.84 20.32
N ALA A 74 -10.85 -14.88 21.08
CA ALA A 74 -11.27 -16.24 20.74
C ALA A 74 -12.80 -16.38 20.69
N LEU A 75 -13.53 -15.73 21.62
CA LEU A 75 -14.99 -15.75 21.62
C LEU A 75 -15.58 -14.95 20.47
N ASP A 76 -15.05 -13.75 20.20
CA ASP A 76 -15.49 -12.93 19.07
C ASP A 76 -15.25 -13.67 17.75
N GLU A 77 -14.07 -14.26 17.55
CA GLU A 77 -13.76 -15.08 16.36
C GLU A 77 -14.70 -16.28 16.21
N GLN A 78 -14.99 -16.99 17.31
CA GLN A 78 -15.90 -18.12 17.28
C GLN A 78 -17.32 -17.70 16.88
N ARG A 79 -17.85 -16.63 17.50
CA ARG A 79 -19.19 -16.11 17.22
C ARG A 79 -19.29 -15.60 15.78
N LEU A 80 -18.29 -14.88 15.31
CA LEU A 80 -18.25 -14.31 13.97
C LEU A 80 -18.15 -15.40 12.91
N SER A 81 -17.24 -16.37 13.08
CA SER A 81 -17.08 -17.49 12.16
C SER A 81 -18.38 -18.28 11.99
N ALA A 82 -19.13 -18.50 13.08
CA ALA A 82 -20.43 -19.16 13.02
C ALA A 82 -21.47 -18.31 12.24
N GLY A 83 -21.39 -16.99 12.34
CA GLY A 83 -22.28 -16.02 11.71
C GLY A 83 -21.93 -15.62 10.27
N LEU A 84 -20.81 -16.07 9.70
CA LEU A 84 -20.40 -15.70 8.35
C LEU A 84 -21.31 -16.30 7.26
N GLU A 85 -21.59 -15.51 6.23
CA GLU A 85 -22.21 -15.98 4.99
C GLU A 85 -21.14 -16.48 4.01
N GLU A 86 -21.18 -17.77 3.70
CA GLU A 86 -20.14 -18.49 2.94
C GLU A 86 -19.96 -17.90 1.53
N ALA A 87 -21.06 -17.52 0.86
CA ALA A 87 -21.05 -16.90 -0.47
C ALA A 87 -20.24 -15.60 -0.56
N VAL A 88 -20.12 -14.85 0.54
CA VAL A 88 -19.33 -13.62 0.60
C VAL A 88 -17.84 -13.92 0.79
N SER A 89 -17.52 -14.96 1.57
CA SER A 89 -16.15 -15.38 1.87
C SER A 89 -15.42 -15.99 0.68
N GLU A 90 -16.14 -16.61 -0.27
CA GLU A 90 -15.53 -17.23 -1.45
C GLU A 90 -15.14 -16.22 -2.53
N ARG A 91 -15.79 -15.05 -2.56
CA ARG A 91 -15.57 -14.07 -3.61
C ARG A 91 -14.31 -13.23 -3.41
N TYR A 92 -14.00 -12.88 -2.16
CA TYR A 92 -12.95 -11.93 -1.85
C TYR A 92 -11.81 -12.58 -1.09
N ASP A 93 -10.58 -12.15 -1.39
CA ASP A 93 -9.43 -12.50 -0.57
C ASP A 93 -9.27 -11.43 0.51
N ILE A 94 -10.10 -11.56 1.55
CA ILE A 94 -10.13 -10.68 2.72
C ILE A 94 -9.59 -11.46 3.92
N PRO A 95 -8.80 -10.83 4.81
CA PRO A 95 -8.39 -11.51 6.02
C PRO A 95 -9.58 -11.90 6.92
N ASP A 96 -9.57 -13.12 7.45
CA ASP A 96 -10.63 -13.68 8.29
C ASP A 96 -10.99 -12.79 9.49
N TRP A 97 -10.02 -12.02 10.00
CA TRP A 97 -10.24 -11.11 11.14
C TRP A 97 -11.15 -9.92 10.83
N VAL A 98 -11.52 -9.66 9.58
CA VAL A 98 -12.49 -8.61 9.19
C VAL A 98 -13.94 -9.07 9.36
N ALA A 99 -14.20 -10.38 9.43
CA ALA A 99 -15.55 -10.96 9.49
C ALA A 99 -16.51 -10.37 8.44
N TYR A 100 -16.01 -10.17 7.22
CA TYR A 100 -16.76 -9.60 6.12
C TYR A 100 -17.92 -10.51 5.71
N GLY A 101 -19.14 -9.97 5.65
CA GLY A 101 -20.35 -10.77 5.42
C GLY A 101 -20.93 -11.40 6.69
N PHE A 102 -20.52 -10.96 7.89
CA PHE A 102 -21.12 -11.43 9.14
C PHE A 102 -22.61 -11.07 9.23
N ASN A 103 -23.42 -12.06 9.61
CA ASN A 103 -24.85 -11.92 9.85
C ASN A 103 -25.21 -12.34 11.28
N ALA A 104 -25.53 -11.36 12.12
CA ALA A 104 -25.89 -11.59 13.53
C ALA A 104 -27.15 -12.45 13.72
N LEU A 105 -28.04 -12.50 12.72
CA LEU A 105 -29.30 -13.27 12.77
C LEU A 105 -29.09 -14.77 12.49
N LYS A 106 -27.92 -15.17 12.00
CA LYS A 106 -27.61 -16.58 11.76
C LYS A 106 -27.54 -17.32 13.10
N GLN A 107 -28.20 -18.48 13.15
CA GLN A 107 -28.33 -19.27 14.38
C GLN A 107 -26.95 -19.72 14.89
N ALA A 108 -26.56 -19.17 16.04
CA ALA A 108 -25.40 -19.57 16.82
C ALA A 108 -25.62 -19.10 18.27
N THR A 109 -24.87 -19.66 19.21
CA THR A 109 -24.92 -19.22 20.62
C THR A 109 -24.39 -17.78 20.73
N PRO A 110 -25.19 -16.82 21.21
CA PRO A 110 -24.73 -15.46 21.48
C PRO A 110 -23.69 -15.42 22.61
N ILE A 111 -22.80 -14.43 22.59
CA ILE A 111 -21.73 -14.27 23.57
C ILE A 111 -22.27 -14.21 25.00
N HIS A 112 -23.36 -13.47 25.26
CA HIS A 112 -23.93 -13.33 26.61
C HIS A 112 -24.46 -14.63 27.21
N GLU A 113 -24.75 -15.63 26.39
CA GLU A 113 -25.24 -16.91 26.88
C GLU A 113 -24.09 -17.83 27.32
N THR A 114 -22.88 -17.61 26.80
CA THR A 114 -21.72 -18.48 27.04
C THR A 114 -21.16 -18.36 28.46
N ASP A 115 -20.81 -19.50 29.07
CA ASP A 115 -20.15 -19.53 30.38
C ASP A 115 -18.77 -18.88 30.37
N ALA A 116 -18.06 -18.97 29.23
CA ALA A 116 -16.76 -18.36 29.02
C ALA A 116 -16.84 -16.83 29.10
N ALA A 117 -17.79 -16.18 28.41
CA ALA A 117 -17.94 -14.73 28.48
C ALA A 117 -18.32 -14.26 29.89
N LYS A 118 -19.25 -14.97 30.55
CA LYS A 118 -19.59 -14.71 31.96
C LYS A 118 -18.38 -14.84 32.89
N ALA A 119 -17.50 -15.81 32.65
CA ALA A 119 -16.27 -15.99 33.43
C ALA A 119 -15.26 -14.85 33.20
N ILE A 120 -15.10 -14.38 31.97
CA ILE A 120 -14.26 -13.21 31.64
C ILE A 120 -14.75 -11.98 32.39
N VAL A 121 -16.05 -11.67 32.34
CA VAL A 121 -16.63 -10.51 33.03
C VAL A 121 -16.45 -10.63 34.55
N ARG A 122 -16.71 -11.80 35.15
CA ARG A 122 -16.45 -12.04 36.58
C ARG A 122 -14.98 -11.79 36.95
N LYS A 123 -14.04 -12.27 36.13
CA LYS A 123 -12.60 -12.08 36.36
C LYS A 123 -12.21 -10.61 36.28
N LEU A 124 -12.64 -9.89 35.25
CA LEU A 124 -12.39 -8.46 35.11
C LEU A 124 -13.00 -7.66 36.27
N ASN A 125 -14.19 -8.04 36.74
CA ASN A 125 -14.87 -7.39 37.86
C ASN A 125 -14.13 -7.48 39.19
N THR A 126 -13.09 -8.31 39.32
CA THR A 126 -12.21 -8.32 40.51
C THR A 126 -11.41 -7.02 40.67
N LYS A 127 -11.22 -6.25 39.59
CA LYS A 127 -10.54 -4.95 39.59
C LYS A 127 -11.31 -3.98 38.69
N ARG A 128 -11.97 -2.99 39.30
CA ARG A 128 -12.73 -1.93 38.59
C ARG A 128 -12.08 -0.55 38.79
N PRO A 129 -12.21 0.39 37.83
CA PRO A 129 -12.81 0.19 36.52
C PRO A 129 -11.90 -0.66 35.62
N TRP A 130 -12.49 -1.38 34.66
CA TRP A 130 -11.74 -2.15 33.68
C TRP A 130 -12.09 -1.74 32.25
N VAL A 131 -11.19 -2.06 31.31
CA VAL A 131 -11.37 -1.82 29.88
C VAL A 131 -11.08 -3.08 29.08
N THR A 132 -11.87 -3.34 28.06
CA THR A 132 -11.53 -4.36 27.05
C THR A 132 -11.83 -3.87 25.64
N LYS A 133 -11.27 -4.58 24.67
CA LYS A 133 -11.38 -4.24 23.26
C LYS A 133 -11.13 -5.46 22.38
N ASP A 134 -11.80 -5.46 21.24
CA ASP A 134 -11.46 -6.16 20.01
C ASP A 134 -12.16 -5.36 18.91
N PRO A 135 -11.52 -4.94 17.81
CA PRO A 135 -12.24 -4.26 16.75
C PRO A 135 -13.48 -5.02 16.26
N ARG A 136 -13.42 -6.35 16.22
CA ARG A 136 -14.52 -7.24 15.85
C ARG A 136 -15.70 -7.20 16.82
N MET A 137 -15.44 -6.88 18.09
CA MET A 137 -16.45 -6.70 19.12
C MET A 137 -17.54 -5.75 18.69
N CYS A 138 -17.26 -4.77 17.82
CA CYS A 138 -18.27 -3.88 17.24
C CYS A 138 -19.49 -4.63 16.68
N LEU A 139 -19.27 -5.74 15.97
CA LEU A 139 -20.30 -6.53 15.31
C LEU A 139 -21.18 -7.32 16.30
N VAL A 140 -20.64 -7.62 17.48
CA VAL A 140 -21.29 -8.38 18.57
C VAL A 140 -21.43 -7.55 19.84
N ALA A 141 -21.33 -6.22 19.73
CA ALA A 141 -21.22 -5.32 20.88
C ALA A 141 -22.46 -5.38 21.77
N LYS A 142 -23.63 -5.58 21.17
CA LYS A 142 -24.89 -5.76 21.92
C LYS A 142 -24.82 -6.99 22.83
N GLU A 143 -24.28 -8.10 22.33
CA GLU A 143 -24.13 -9.33 23.11
C GLU A 143 -23.15 -9.13 24.28
N TRP A 144 -22.08 -8.36 24.11
CA TRP A 144 -21.20 -8.02 25.25
C TRP A 144 -21.85 -7.07 26.25
N VAL A 145 -22.52 -6.01 25.80
CA VAL A 145 -23.16 -5.00 26.67
C VAL A 145 -24.24 -5.62 27.56
N GLU A 146 -24.95 -6.65 27.10
CA GLU A 146 -25.96 -7.38 27.90
C GLU A 146 -25.38 -8.12 29.12
N LEU A 147 -24.07 -8.42 29.14
CA LEU A 147 -23.38 -9.02 30.29
C LEU A 147 -22.96 -8.00 31.37
N LEU A 148 -23.06 -6.71 31.06
CA LEU A 148 -22.44 -5.64 31.86
C LEU A 148 -23.47 -4.98 32.79
N ASP A 149 -23.10 -4.82 34.06
CA ASP A 149 -23.92 -4.18 35.09
C ASP A 149 -23.70 -2.66 35.19
N ALA A 150 -22.53 -2.17 34.75
CA ALA A 150 -22.17 -0.76 34.75
C ALA A 150 -21.36 -0.38 33.48
N PRO A 151 -21.93 -0.57 32.28
CA PRO A 151 -21.23 -0.36 31.01
C PRO A 151 -21.00 1.12 30.67
N LEU A 152 -19.88 1.38 30.00
CA LEU A 152 -19.61 2.61 29.26
C LEU A 152 -18.97 2.28 27.91
N CYS A 153 -19.41 2.95 26.85
CA CYS A 153 -18.83 2.81 25.52
C CYS A 153 -17.78 3.90 25.24
N ILE A 154 -16.63 3.50 24.71
CA ILE A 154 -15.63 4.41 24.14
C ILE A 154 -15.56 4.14 22.64
N ILE A 155 -16.13 5.02 21.81
CA ILE A 155 -16.13 4.85 20.36
C ILE A 155 -14.93 5.60 19.77
N MET A 156 -13.96 4.88 19.23
CA MET A 156 -12.85 5.45 18.48
C MET A 156 -13.30 5.74 17.05
N HIS A 157 -13.47 7.02 16.72
CA HIS A 157 -13.91 7.48 15.41
C HIS A 157 -12.71 7.87 14.53
N ARG A 158 -12.64 7.25 13.34
CA ARG A 158 -11.80 7.68 12.23
C ARG A 158 -12.70 7.83 11.00
N GLU A 159 -12.37 8.78 10.14
CA GLU A 159 -13.13 9.04 8.92
C GLU A 159 -13.14 7.77 8.03
N PRO A 160 -14.32 7.39 7.47
CA PRO A 160 -14.52 6.09 6.81
C PRO A 160 -13.59 5.87 5.62
N LEU A 161 -13.37 6.88 4.77
CA LEU A 161 -12.49 6.76 3.61
C LEU A 161 -11.02 6.57 4.03
N SER A 162 -10.61 7.14 5.17
CA SER A 162 -9.29 6.97 5.75
C SER A 162 -9.08 5.58 6.35
N VAL A 163 -10.13 4.99 6.92
CA VAL A 163 -10.12 3.57 7.32
C VAL A 163 -10.05 2.69 6.07
N ALA A 164 -10.95 2.88 5.10
CA ALA A 164 -10.99 2.11 3.86
C ALA A 164 -9.65 2.18 3.10
N ASN A 165 -9.07 3.37 2.95
CA ASN A 165 -7.75 3.58 2.36
C ASN A 165 -6.64 2.83 3.10
N SER A 166 -6.70 2.75 4.44
CA SER A 166 -5.74 1.94 5.22
C SER A 166 -5.96 0.44 5.00
N MET A 167 -7.22 0.02 4.81
CA MET A 167 -7.60 -1.37 4.62
C MET A 167 -7.29 -1.94 3.22
N MET A 168 -7.19 -1.07 2.21
CA MET A 168 -6.89 -1.45 0.81
C MET A 168 -5.64 -2.33 0.64
N ILE A 169 -4.68 -2.27 1.57
CA ILE A 169 -3.48 -3.11 1.53
C ILE A 169 -3.78 -4.57 1.88
N TYR A 170 -4.88 -4.90 2.55
CA TYR A 170 -5.11 -6.26 3.04
C TYR A 170 -5.75 -7.20 2.04
N SER A 171 -6.30 -6.66 0.96
CA SER A 171 -6.86 -7.41 -0.16
C SER A 171 -6.40 -6.81 -1.48
N HIS A 172 -6.49 -7.58 -2.57
CA HIS A 172 -6.17 -7.13 -3.93
C HIS A 172 -7.40 -7.16 -4.86
N ASN A 173 -8.56 -7.63 -4.40
CA ASN A 173 -9.80 -7.71 -5.18
C ASN A 173 -11.00 -7.03 -4.50
N VAL A 174 -10.73 -6.09 -3.58
CA VAL A 174 -11.74 -5.29 -2.86
C VAL A 174 -11.49 -3.82 -3.13
N SER A 175 -12.58 -3.08 -3.35
CA SER A 175 -12.62 -1.65 -3.66
C SER A 175 -12.83 -0.76 -2.44
N LEU A 176 -12.70 0.58 -2.60
CA LEU A 176 -12.97 1.52 -1.51
C LEU A 176 -14.43 1.47 -1.04
N ALA A 177 -15.39 1.32 -1.95
CA ALA A 177 -16.82 1.22 -1.60
C ALA A 177 -17.10 -0.02 -0.75
N GLU A 178 -16.51 -1.16 -1.11
CA GLU A 178 -16.64 -2.42 -0.37
C GLU A 178 -15.98 -2.31 1.01
N TRP A 179 -14.78 -1.72 1.11
CA TRP A 179 -14.14 -1.45 2.39
C TRP A 179 -14.90 -0.44 3.27
N ALA A 180 -15.50 0.58 2.66
CA ALA A 180 -16.36 1.52 3.37
C ALA A 180 -17.64 0.83 3.89
N SER A 181 -18.18 -0.17 3.20
CA SER A 181 -19.32 -0.94 3.73
C SER A 181 -18.96 -1.78 4.96
N VAL A 182 -17.68 -2.13 5.15
CA VAL A 182 -17.22 -2.77 6.40
C VAL A 182 -17.31 -1.79 7.56
N TYR A 183 -16.94 -0.53 7.31
CA TYR A 183 -17.11 0.53 8.28
C TYR A 183 -18.58 0.67 8.68
N ASP A 184 -19.52 0.61 7.73
CA ASP A 184 -20.96 0.64 8.00
C ASP A 184 -21.36 -0.43 9.01
N ALA A 185 -21.01 -1.69 8.75
CA ALA A 185 -21.41 -2.80 9.58
C ALA A 185 -20.85 -2.68 11.02
N TYR A 186 -19.57 -2.31 11.15
CA TYR A 186 -18.92 -2.16 12.45
C TYR A 186 -19.52 -1.01 13.26
N TYR A 187 -19.56 0.20 12.69
CA TYR A 187 -20.01 1.37 13.47
C TYR A 187 -21.52 1.41 13.66
N ASN A 188 -22.33 0.91 12.72
CA ASN A 188 -23.77 0.79 12.92
C ASN A 188 -24.09 -0.14 14.11
N SER A 189 -23.40 -1.28 14.19
CA SER A 189 -23.57 -2.25 15.28
C SER A 189 -23.10 -1.69 16.62
N ALA A 190 -21.94 -1.02 16.65
CA ALA A 190 -21.40 -0.38 17.84
C ALA A 190 -22.32 0.74 18.36
N VAL A 191 -22.76 1.65 17.50
CA VAL A 191 -23.63 2.77 17.89
C VAL A 191 -24.98 2.27 18.40
N ARG A 192 -25.56 1.23 17.77
CA ARG A 192 -26.80 0.60 18.25
C ARG A 192 -26.64 -0.06 19.62
N ALA A 193 -25.52 -0.74 19.87
CA ALA A 193 -25.24 -1.35 21.17
C ALA A 193 -25.07 -0.32 22.30
N CYS A 194 -24.61 0.89 21.96
CA CYS A 194 -24.31 1.96 22.91
C CYS A 194 -25.44 2.98 23.10
N ALA A 195 -26.57 2.84 22.39
CA ALA A 195 -27.64 3.84 22.31
C ALA A 195 -28.14 4.35 23.67
N ASP A 196 -28.31 3.43 24.63
CA ASP A 196 -28.82 3.73 25.97
C ASP A 196 -27.72 3.70 27.05
N LYS A 197 -26.44 3.71 26.64
CA LYS A 197 -25.28 3.63 27.53
C LYS A 197 -24.49 4.93 27.53
N PRO A 198 -23.85 5.32 28.65
CA PRO A 198 -22.87 6.39 28.64
C PRO A 198 -21.83 6.15 27.55
N THR A 199 -21.62 7.13 26.68
CA THR A 199 -20.77 6.99 25.50
C THR A 199 -19.84 8.17 25.35
N VAL A 200 -18.56 7.89 25.14
CA VAL A 200 -17.52 8.88 24.84
C VAL A 200 -16.97 8.61 23.44
N VAL A 201 -16.94 9.61 22.58
CA VAL A 201 -16.36 9.49 21.24
C VAL A 201 -14.98 10.13 21.20
N VAL A 202 -13.98 9.35 20.79
CA VAL A 202 -12.58 9.78 20.63
C VAL A 202 -12.29 9.98 19.15
N GLN A 203 -11.75 11.13 18.77
CA GLN A 203 -11.40 11.42 17.38
C GLN A 203 -9.96 10.99 17.11
N HIS A 204 -9.76 10.13 16.11
CA HIS A 204 -8.43 9.75 15.63
C HIS A 204 -7.62 10.96 15.18
N SER A 205 -8.24 11.93 14.49
CA SER A 205 -7.57 13.15 14.03
C SER A 205 -6.99 13.94 15.19
N ASP A 206 -7.77 14.14 16.25
CA ASP A 206 -7.35 14.94 17.41
C ASP A 206 -6.21 14.21 18.15
N LEU A 207 -6.33 12.89 18.28
CA LEU A 207 -5.33 12.06 18.95
C LEU A 207 -3.98 12.06 18.21
N MET A 208 -3.98 12.12 16.87
CA MET A 208 -2.74 12.17 16.10
C MET A 208 -2.16 13.59 16.01
N ALA A 209 -3.00 14.63 15.97
CA ALA A 209 -2.57 16.02 15.82
C ALA A 209 -2.15 16.67 17.15
N GLN A 210 -2.90 16.41 18.23
CA GLN A 210 -2.68 16.96 19.57
C GLN A 210 -2.90 15.87 20.64
N PRO A 211 -1.99 14.88 20.75
CA PRO A 211 -2.20 13.67 21.54
C PRO A 211 -2.58 13.95 23.00
N TYR A 212 -1.85 14.84 23.68
CA TYR A 212 -2.10 15.13 25.09
C TYR A 212 -3.44 15.81 25.33
N GLU A 213 -3.82 16.79 24.52
CA GLU A 213 -5.13 17.47 24.64
C GLU A 213 -6.29 16.52 24.35
N ALA A 214 -6.14 15.62 23.36
CA ALA A 214 -7.13 14.59 23.09
C ALA A 214 -7.28 13.61 24.27
N VAL A 215 -6.18 13.22 24.91
CA VAL A 215 -6.17 12.35 26.11
C VAL A 215 -6.79 13.05 27.31
N LYS A 216 -6.49 14.32 27.52
CA LYS A 216 -7.09 15.15 28.59
C LYS A 216 -8.60 15.30 28.39
N LYS A 217 -9.06 15.49 27.16
CA LYS A 217 -10.48 15.49 26.79
C LYS A 217 -11.13 14.15 27.10
N LEU A 218 -10.54 13.04 26.66
CA LEU A 218 -11.02 11.68 26.96
C LEU A 218 -11.15 11.46 28.47
N TYR A 219 -10.09 11.74 29.26
CA TYR A 219 -10.11 11.63 30.71
C TYR A 219 -11.26 12.43 31.33
N THR A 220 -11.40 13.70 30.95
CA THR A 220 -12.44 14.60 31.47
C THR A 220 -13.84 14.06 31.17
N GLN A 221 -14.05 13.53 29.95
CA GLN A 221 -15.32 12.94 29.55
C GLN A 221 -15.63 11.63 30.29
N LEU A 222 -14.64 10.77 30.53
CA LEU A 222 -14.81 9.55 31.32
C LEU A 222 -15.18 9.86 32.78
N VAL A 223 -14.49 10.83 33.40
CA VAL A 223 -14.81 11.28 34.76
C VAL A 223 -16.20 11.92 34.81
N ALA A 224 -16.55 12.77 33.83
CA ALA A 224 -17.88 13.38 33.75
C ALA A 224 -19.00 12.34 33.52
N ALA A 225 -18.70 11.23 32.84
CA ALA A 225 -19.61 10.10 32.69
C ALA A 225 -19.72 9.23 33.97
N GLY A 226 -18.97 9.54 35.02
CA GLY A 226 -19.04 8.88 36.33
C GLY A 226 -18.02 7.78 36.56
N VAL A 227 -17.02 7.60 35.68
CA VAL A 227 -15.95 6.62 35.90
C VAL A 227 -15.03 7.10 37.02
N GLN A 228 -14.89 6.28 38.05
CA GLN A 228 -14.08 6.58 39.24
C GLN A 228 -12.70 5.92 39.17
N GLY A 229 -11.73 6.44 39.93
CA GLY A 229 -10.41 5.80 40.09
C GLY A 229 -9.45 5.97 38.92
N LEU A 230 -9.76 6.82 37.95
CA LEU A 230 -8.85 7.17 36.85
C LEU A 230 -7.91 8.31 37.26
N THR A 231 -6.72 8.33 36.67
CA THR A 231 -5.73 9.40 36.78
C THR A 231 -5.31 9.88 35.40
N LEU A 232 -5.11 11.19 35.22
CA LEU A 232 -4.63 11.74 33.95
C LEU A 232 -3.12 11.41 33.79
N PRO A 233 -2.70 10.67 32.75
CA PRO A 233 -1.28 10.45 32.47
C PRO A 233 -0.57 11.75 32.13
N SER A 234 0.73 11.84 32.44
CA SER A 234 1.53 13.02 32.09
C SER A 234 1.72 13.16 30.58
N GLU A 235 1.92 14.39 30.10
CA GLU A 235 2.19 14.68 28.69
C GLU A 235 3.38 13.86 28.15
N ALA A 236 4.44 13.69 28.95
CA ALA A 236 5.59 12.88 28.58
C ALA A 236 5.26 11.38 28.44
N GLN A 237 4.30 10.85 29.20
CA GLN A 237 3.80 9.49 29.02
C GLN A 237 3.01 9.37 27.71
N VAL A 238 2.13 10.33 27.42
CA VAL A 238 1.32 10.34 26.19
C VAL A 238 2.19 10.49 24.94
N ASN A 239 3.12 11.45 24.92
CA ASN A 239 3.98 11.73 23.77
C ASN A 239 4.99 10.60 23.49
N ARG A 240 5.28 9.73 24.48
CA ARG A 240 6.04 8.50 24.25
C ARG A 240 5.26 7.47 23.44
N LEU A 241 3.93 7.44 23.59
CA LEU A 241 3.05 6.52 22.89
C LEU A 241 2.68 7.02 21.49
N VAL A 242 2.24 8.27 21.40
CA VAL A 242 1.82 8.91 20.14
C VAL A 242 2.67 10.14 19.93
N ARG A 243 3.60 10.07 18.97
CA ARG A 243 4.46 11.22 18.66
C ARG A 243 3.67 12.24 17.83
N PRO A 244 3.60 13.50 18.26
CA PRO A 244 3.05 14.55 17.42
C PRO A 244 3.97 14.75 16.21
N THR A 245 3.40 14.75 15.01
CA THR A 245 4.10 15.09 13.77
C THR A 245 3.27 16.09 12.98
N GLU A 246 3.93 17.02 12.29
CA GLU A 246 3.23 18.01 11.45
C GLU A 246 2.42 17.33 10.34
N GLU A 247 2.90 16.21 9.81
CA GLU A 247 2.16 15.38 8.83
C GLU A 247 0.80 14.92 9.35
N HIS A 248 0.68 14.61 10.64
CA HIS A 248 -0.58 14.17 11.24
C HIS A 248 -1.59 15.30 11.46
N LYS A 249 -1.17 16.57 11.36
CA LYS A 249 -2.06 17.73 11.42
C LYS A 249 -2.80 17.98 10.10
N LEU A 250 -2.28 17.46 9.00
CA LEU A 250 -2.89 17.62 7.68
C LEU A 250 -3.95 16.54 7.46
N LYS A 251 -5.19 16.95 7.15
CA LYS A 251 -6.23 16.01 6.72
C LYS A 251 -5.86 15.49 5.32
N PRO A 252 -5.86 14.15 5.10
CA PRO A 252 -5.60 13.61 3.78
C PRO A 252 -6.64 14.11 2.79
N TYR A 253 -6.18 14.64 1.66
CA TYR A 253 -7.05 15.01 0.56
C TYR A 253 -7.48 13.76 -0.22
N TYR A 254 -8.77 13.65 -0.47
CA TYR A 254 -9.38 12.64 -1.33
C TYR A 254 -10.09 13.34 -2.48
N LEU A 255 -10.18 12.68 -3.63
CA LEU A 255 -10.94 13.19 -4.77
C LEU A 255 -12.44 13.18 -4.45
N ALA A 256 -13.23 14.06 -5.08
CA ALA A 256 -14.69 14.01 -4.93
C ALA A 256 -15.28 12.66 -5.36
N SER A 257 -14.71 12.03 -6.37
CA SER A 257 -15.06 10.68 -6.85
C SER A 257 -14.82 9.60 -5.80
N GLU A 258 -13.74 9.69 -5.01
CA GLU A 258 -13.47 8.77 -3.89
C GLU A 258 -14.46 8.98 -2.74
N ARG A 259 -14.77 10.24 -2.41
CA ARG A 259 -15.80 10.57 -1.41
C ARG A 259 -17.17 10.02 -1.81
N LYS A 260 -17.51 10.04 -3.10
CA LYS A 260 -18.75 9.44 -3.63
C LYS A 260 -18.79 7.90 -3.49
N GLN A 261 -17.66 7.22 -3.27
CA GLN A 261 -17.65 5.77 -2.98
C GLN A 261 -18.16 5.42 -1.58
N VAL A 262 -18.17 6.38 -0.65
CA VAL A 262 -18.63 6.16 0.72
C VAL A 262 -20.16 6.22 0.77
N GLY A 263 -20.77 5.12 1.21
CA GLY A 263 -22.22 4.99 1.35
C GLY A 263 -22.87 6.06 2.24
N GLU A 264 -24.16 6.30 2.04
CA GLU A 264 -24.93 7.30 2.81
C GLU A 264 -24.95 7.00 4.30
N LEU A 265 -25.06 5.72 4.68
CA LEU A 265 -25.03 5.29 6.07
C LEU A 265 -23.69 5.65 6.74
N SER A 266 -22.56 5.32 6.11
CA SER A 266 -21.21 5.66 6.58
C SER A 266 -21.05 7.15 6.80
N ARG A 267 -21.49 7.95 5.82
CA ARG A 267 -21.44 9.41 5.91
C ARG A 267 -22.28 9.94 7.07
N SER A 268 -23.49 9.42 7.26
CA SER A 268 -24.38 9.81 8.36
C SER A 268 -23.80 9.44 9.72
N ILE A 269 -23.34 8.21 9.91
CA ILE A 269 -22.70 7.75 11.16
C ILE A 269 -21.46 8.58 11.45
N SER A 270 -20.57 8.77 10.47
CA SER A 270 -19.34 9.54 10.64
C SER A 270 -19.62 11.01 10.95
N ALA A 271 -20.66 11.61 10.38
CA ALA A 271 -21.06 12.99 10.68
C ALA A 271 -21.53 13.17 12.13
N GLU A 272 -22.31 12.23 12.67
CA GLU A 272 -22.75 12.25 14.07
C GLU A 272 -21.55 12.02 15.01
N LEU A 273 -20.73 11.00 14.74
CA LEU A 273 -19.54 10.70 15.54
C LEU A 273 -18.53 11.84 15.54
N SER A 274 -18.37 12.54 14.41
CA SER A 274 -17.51 13.74 14.32
C SER A 274 -17.95 14.86 15.26
N GLN A 275 -19.24 14.93 15.58
CA GLN A 275 -19.82 15.88 16.54
C GLN A 275 -19.81 15.35 17.97
N GLY A 276 -19.21 14.18 18.20
CA GLY A 276 -19.19 13.51 19.50
C GLY A 276 -20.50 12.82 19.87
N ARG A 277 -21.40 12.60 18.90
CA ARG A 277 -22.72 12.00 19.11
C ARG A 277 -22.76 10.59 18.54
N ALA A 278 -23.31 9.63 19.29
CA ALA A 278 -23.51 8.25 18.86
C ALA A 278 -25.00 7.99 18.60
N THR A 279 -25.56 8.65 17.59
CA THR A 279 -26.99 8.57 17.26
C THR A 279 -27.28 7.30 16.47
N VAL A 280 -28.28 6.52 16.89
CA VAL A 280 -28.69 5.29 16.20
C VAL A 280 -29.18 5.61 14.79
N PRO A 281 -28.56 5.03 13.73
CA PRO A 281 -29.06 5.20 12.37
C PRO A 281 -30.44 4.54 12.20
N ALA A 282 -31.29 5.13 11.36
CA ALA A 282 -32.58 4.51 11.03
C ALA A 282 -32.41 3.23 10.18
N ALA A 283 -31.43 3.22 9.28
CA ALA A 283 -31.18 2.10 8.37
C ALA A 283 -30.32 0.99 9.01
N ALA A 284 -30.56 -0.24 8.57
CA ALA A 284 -29.65 -1.36 8.82
C ALA A 284 -28.48 -1.30 7.83
N SER A 285 -27.29 -1.70 8.28
CA SER A 285 -26.12 -1.85 7.40
C SER A 285 -26.31 -3.04 6.46
N LYS A 286 -25.85 -2.89 5.21
CA LYS A 286 -25.73 -3.98 4.25
C LYS A 286 -24.29 -4.05 3.78
N TRP A 287 -23.75 -5.26 3.73
CA TRP A 287 -22.46 -5.51 3.09
C TRP A 287 -22.59 -5.21 1.58
N VAL A 288 -21.69 -4.38 1.06
CA VAL A 288 -21.70 -4.00 -0.37
C VAL A 288 -20.84 -4.99 -1.12
N HIS A 289 -21.36 -5.56 -2.20
CA HIS A 289 -20.63 -6.50 -3.05
C HIS A 289 -20.80 -6.12 -4.53
N ALA A 290 -19.72 -5.84 -5.27
CA ALA A 290 -19.82 -5.49 -6.70
C ALA A 290 -20.20 -6.69 -7.60
N GLU A 291 -21.12 -6.59 -8.55
CA GLU A 291 -21.34 -7.74 -9.45
C GLU A 291 -20.10 -7.99 -10.34
N ARG A 292 -19.67 -9.25 -10.52
CA ARG A 292 -18.52 -9.55 -11.40
C ARG A 292 -18.92 -9.40 -12.87
N LYS A 293 -18.02 -8.80 -13.66
CA LYS A 293 -18.10 -8.67 -15.13
C LYS A 293 -16.90 -9.40 -15.76
N PRO A 294 -16.93 -10.75 -15.81
CA PRO A 294 -15.76 -11.55 -16.20
C PRO A 294 -15.41 -11.46 -17.70
N ASN A 295 -16.34 -10.99 -18.52
CA ASN A 295 -16.14 -10.72 -19.95
C ASN A 295 -15.56 -9.32 -20.23
N GLU A 296 -15.25 -8.53 -19.20
CA GLU A 296 -14.65 -7.21 -19.32
C GLU A 296 -13.32 -7.13 -18.56
N ALA A 297 -12.34 -6.43 -19.14
CA ALA A 297 -11.03 -6.26 -18.52
C ALA A 297 -10.50 -4.83 -18.62
N ILE A 298 -9.73 -4.44 -17.60
CA ILE A 298 -8.86 -3.27 -17.61
C ILE A 298 -7.42 -3.76 -17.74
N VAL A 299 -6.68 -3.21 -18.69
CA VAL A 299 -5.39 -3.75 -19.13
C VAL A 299 -4.32 -2.66 -19.12
N THR A 300 -3.10 -3.05 -18.74
CA THR A 300 -1.88 -2.25 -18.94
C THR A 300 -0.79 -3.13 -19.55
N LEU A 301 0.32 -2.52 -20.00
CA LEU A 301 1.43 -3.20 -20.66
C LEU A 301 2.77 -2.73 -20.10
N LEU A 302 3.66 -3.69 -19.83
CA LEU A 302 5.09 -3.46 -19.56
C LEU A 302 5.92 -4.26 -20.57
N THR A 303 6.85 -3.60 -21.26
CA THR A 303 7.68 -4.23 -22.30
C THR A 303 9.16 -4.22 -21.98
N THR A 304 9.59 -3.53 -20.92
CA THR A 304 11.01 -3.31 -20.58
C THR A 304 11.28 -3.55 -19.10
N PRO A 305 12.55 -3.76 -18.70
CA PRO A 305 12.95 -3.84 -17.30
C PRO A 305 13.11 -2.45 -16.64
N ASN A 306 12.41 -1.42 -17.12
CA ASN A 306 12.41 -0.10 -16.50
C ASN A 306 11.54 -0.09 -15.23
N THR A 307 12.17 0.13 -14.08
CA THR A 307 11.51 0.10 -12.76
C THR A 307 10.50 1.23 -12.58
N ASP A 308 10.61 2.34 -13.32
CA ASP A 308 9.68 3.47 -13.22
C ASP A 308 8.30 3.12 -13.76
N TYR A 309 8.25 2.45 -14.92
CA TYR A 309 6.98 1.97 -15.48
C TYR A 309 6.36 0.87 -14.62
N LEU A 310 7.17 0.06 -13.92
CA LEU A 310 6.65 -0.82 -12.87
C LEU A 310 5.94 0.00 -11.78
N ARG A 311 6.54 1.08 -11.27
CA ARG A 311 5.91 1.94 -10.25
C ARG A 311 4.60 2.53 -10.76
N GLY A 312 4.60 3.02 -12.00
CA GLY A 312 3.41 3.48 -12.70
C GLY A 312 2.31 2.43 -12.71
N ALA A 313 2.60 1.22 -13.20
CA ALA A 313 1.64 0.11 -13.24
C ALA A 313 1.11 -0.26 -11.84
N LEU A 314 1.94 -0.25 -10.80
CA LEU A 314 1.51 -0.54 -9.44
C LEU A 314 0.53 0.51 -8.91
N VAL A 315 0.80 1.80 -9.14
CA VAL A 315 -0.10 2.88 -8.75
C VAL A 315 -1.38 2.84 -9.57
N LEU A 316 -1.29 2.64 -10.89
CA LEU A 316 -2.44 2.49 -11.77
C LEU A 316 -3.36 1.37 -11.26
N GLY A 317 -2.83 0.18 -10.98
CA GLY A 317 -3.63 -0.94 -10.47
C GLY A 317 -4.33 -0.60 -9.15
N SER A 318 -3.61 0.00 -8.21
CA SER A 318 -4.16 0.42 -6.92
C SER A 318 -5.19 1.58 -7.04
N SER A 319 -5.06 2.44 -8.05
CA SER A 319 -6.03 3.48 -8.38
C SER A 319 -7.30 2.90 -9.00
N ILE A 320 -7.19 1.92 -9.91
CA ILE A 320 -8.34 1.20 -10.48
C ILE A 320 -9.15 0.56 -9.37
N ARG A 321 -8.48 -0.13 -8.45
CA ARG A 321 -9.12 -0.73 -7.28
C ARG A 321 -9.80 0.27 -6.36
N SER A 322 -9.47 1.56 -6.45
CA SER A 322 -10.18 2.56 -5.67
C SER A 322 -11.63 2.77 -6.15
N PHE A 323 -11.95 2.32 -7.37
CA PHE A 323 -13.25 2.51 -8.01
C PHE A 323 -13.88 1.23 -8.61
N ASP A 324 -13.11 0.18 -8.84
CA ASP A 324 -13.58 -1.05 -9.50
C ASP A 324 -12.99 -2.32 -8.86
N SER A 325 -13.84 -3.31 -8.63
CA SER A 325 -13.49 -4.70 -8.27
C SER A 325 -14.29 -5.73 -9.09
N SER A 326 -15.08 -5.25 -10.05
CA SER A 326 -16.01 -6.01 -10.87
C SER A 326 -15.35 -6.67 -12.08
N ARG A 327 -14.34 -6.02 -12.67
CA ARG A 327 -13.67 -6.43 -13.91
C ARG A 327 -12.38 -7.20 -13.65
N ASP A 328 -11.88 -7.89 -14.65
CA ASP A 328 -10.52 -8.40 -14.61
C ASP A 328 -9.51 -7.26 -14.76
N MET A 329 -8.39 -7.36 -14.06
CA MET A 329 -7.25 -6.46 -14.22
C MET A 329 -6.08 -7.27 -14.77
N VAL A 330 -5.60 -6.96 -15.98
CA VAL A 330 -4.52 -7.70 -16.64
C VAL A 330 -3.33 -6.80 -16.91
N CYS A 331 -2.14 -7.21 -16.46
CA CYS A 331 -0.89 -6.58 -16.86
C CYS A 331 -0.20 -7.49 -17.89
N MET A 332 -0.20 -7.08 -19.15
CA MET A 332 0.57 -7.74 -20.19
C MET A 332 2.05 -7.46 -19.98
N VAL A 333 2.89 -8.49 -20.04
CA VAL A 333 4.34 -8.38 -19.88
C VAL A 333 5.07 -9.14 -20.98
N THR A 334 6.15 -8.58 -21.52
CA THR A 334 7.05 -9.31 -22.42
C THR A 334 8.08 -10.12 -21.62
N ALA A 335 8.85 -10.98 -22.31
CA ALA A 335 9.94 -11.75 -21.69
C ALA A 335 11.05 -10.87 -21.08
N ALA A 336 11.17 -9.60 -21.51
CA ALA A 336 12.13 -8.64 -20.97
C ALA A 336 11.75 -8.11 -19.58
N VAL A 337 10.47 -8.23 -19.18
CA VAL A 337 10.02 -7.83 -17.85
C VAL A 337 10.48 -8.87 -16.82
N PRO A 338 11.19 -8.46 -15.76
CA PRO A 338 11.71 -9.38 -14.77
C PRO A 338 10.59 -10.15 -14.03
N LYS A 339 10.67 -11.49 -14.03
CA LYS A 339 9.68 -12.38 -13.37
C LYS A 339 9.51 -12.05 -11.88
N GLU A 340 10.57 -11.55 -11.25
CA GLU A 340 10.54 -11.06 -9.89
C GLU A 340 9.47 -10.01 -9.58
N TRP A 341 9.03 -9.25 -10.57
CA TRP A 341 8.06 -8.16 -10.41
C TRP A 341 6.60 -8.66 -10.37
N HIS A 342 6.35 -9.90 -10.82
CA HIS A 342 4.99 -10.42 -10.98
C HIS A 342 4.21 -10.44 -9.66
N SER A 343 4.88 -10.79 -8.57
CA SER A 343 4.27 -10.78 -7.23
C SER A 343 3.86 -9.38 -6.79
N SER A 344 4.66 -8.37 -7.16
CA SER A 344 4.38 -6.97 -6.84
C SER A 344 3.18 -6.45 -7.64
N LEU A 345 3.12 -6.78 -8.94
CA LEU A 345 1.97 -6.48 -9.79
C LEU A 345 0.69 -7.13 -9.25
N SER A 346 0.79 -8.39 -8.79
CA SER A 346 -0.33 -9.10 -8.15
C SER A 346 -0.84 -8.40 -6.89
N VAL A 347 0.06 -7.83 -6.07
CA VAL A 347 -0.32 -7.05 -4.88
C VAL A 347 -1.08 -5.77 -5.26
N ALA A 348 -0.77 -5.16 -6.41
CA ALA A 348 -1.51 -4.01 -6.92
C ALA A 348 -2.88 -4.37 -7.55
N GLY A 349 -3.18 -5.67 -7.72
CA GLY A 349 -4.43 -6.17 -8.29
C GLY A 349 -4.30 -6.78 -9.69
N TRP A 350 -3.11 -6.78 -10.29
CA TRP A 350 -2.93 -7.27 -11.65
C TRP A 350 -2.79 -8.79 -11.73
N LYS A 351 -3.56 -9.41 -12.63
CA LYS A 351 -3.23 -10.71 -13.22
C LYS A 351 -2.14 -10.50 -14.26
N VAL A 352 -0.96 -11.07 -14.04
CA VAL A 352 0.15 -10.94 -15.00
C VAL A 352 -0.06 -11.93 -16.15
N LEU A 353 -0.07 -11.43 -17.38
CA LEU A 353 -0.18 -12.21 -18.61
C LEU A 353 1.10 -12.00 -19.43
N VAL A 354 1.89 -13.06 -19.58
CA VAL A 354 3.07 -13.01 -20.45
C VAL A 354 2.60 -13.08 -21.90
N VAL A 355 3.05 -12.14 -22.73
CA VAL A 355 2.71 -12.07 -24.16
C VAL A 355 3.98 -12.02 -25.01
N ASP A 356 3.90 -12.58 -26.21
CA ASP A 356 4.97 -12.49 -27.18
C ASP A 356 5.10 -11.07 -27.70
N GLU A 357 6.32 -10.53 -27.61
CA GLU A 357 6.68 -9.23 -28.16
C GLU A 357 6.41 -9.19 -29.67
N LEU A 358 5.89 -8.06 -30.15
CA LEU A 358 5.74 -7.80 -31.57
C LEU A 358 6.90 -6.93 -32.05
N ALA A 359 7.49 -7.32 -33.18
CA ALA A 359 8.50 -6.50 -33.82
C ALA A 359 7.91 -5.16 -34.25
N GLU A 360 8.66 -4.10 -33.98
CA GLU A 360 8.28 -2.75 -34.39
C GLU A 360 8.10 -2.64 -35.91
N MET A 361 7.09 -1.86 -36.34
CA MET A 361 6.69 -1.79 -37.74
C MET A 361 7.70 -1.01 -38.60
N TRP A 362 8.09 0.20 -38.16
CA TRP A 362 8.80 1.17 -39.00
C TRP A 362 10.16 1.63 -38.47
N TRP A 363 10.40 1.50 -37.16
CA TRP A 363 11.67 1.85 -36.52
C TRP A 363 12.85 1.15 -37.19
N GLY A 364 13.86 1.92 -37.62
CA GLY A 364 15.04 1.41 -38.33
C GLY A 364 14.75 0.79 -39.70
N LYS A 365 13.53 0.92 -40.22
CA LYS A 365 13.07 0.31 -41.49
C LYS A 365 12.64 1.34 -42.53
N SER A 366 12.14 2.52 -42.11
CA SER A 366 11.95 3.66 -43.02
C SER A 366 13.10 4.66 -42.88
N ALA A 367 13.39 5.40 -43.96
CA ALA A 367 14.45 6.41 -43.96
C ALA A 367 14.20 7.50 -42.91
N GLU A 368 12.93 7.91 -42.72
CA GLU A 368 12.53 8.88 -41.71
C GLU A 368 12.63 8.32 -40.29
N CYS A 369 12.04 7.15 -40.04
CA CYS A 369 11.98 6.55 -38.69
C CYS A 369 13.35 6.06 -38.20
N SER A 370 14.30 5.83 -39.10
CA SER A 370 15.68 5.51 -38.73
C SER A 370 16.38 6.68 -38.03
N ASN A 371 15.98 7.93 -38.31
CA ASN A 371 16.53 9.12 -37.65
C ASN A 371 16.15 9.22 -36.18
N PHE A 372 15.10 8.50 -35.77
CA PHE A 372 14.59 8.51 -34.39
C PHE A 372 14.97 7.24 -33.62
N ALA A 373 15.75 6.31 -34.20
CA ALA A 373 15.98 4.98 -33.63
C ALA A 373 16.51 4.96 -32.19
N ALA A 374 17.21 6.00 -31.74
CA ALA A 374 17.65 6.16 -30.34
C ALA A 374 16.48 6.37 -29.35
N ASP A 375 15.40 7.05 -29.77
CA ASP A 375 14.22 7.34 -28.95
C ASP A 375 13.34 6.09 -28.69
N GLN A 376 13.52 5.03 -29.48
CA GLN A 376 12.77 3.78 -29.35
C GLN A 376 13.03 3.10 -28.00
N GLY A 377 14.29 2.98 -27.59
CA GLY A 377 14.67 2.27 -26.36
C GLY A 377 14.42 3.05 -25.07
N GLU A 378 14.44 4.39 -25.14
CA GLU A 378 14.34 5.26 -23.95
C GLU A 378 12.90 5.72 -23.66
N ARG A 379 12.12 6.02 -24.70
CA ARG A 379 10.84 6.73 -24.54
C ARG A 379 9.60 5.92 -24.91
N TRP A 380 9.64 5.24 -26.05
CA TRP A 380 8.46 4.57 -26.59
C TRP A 380 8.40 3.12 -26.15
N GLY A 381 9.53 2.42 -26.07
CA GLY A 381 9.55 0.97 -25.83
C GLY A 381 8.99 0.19 -27.03
N HIS A 382 8.70 -1.10 -26.83
CA HIS A 382 8.19 -2.00 -27.87
C HIS A 382 6.66 -1.94 -28.01
N MET A 383 6.12 -0.75 -28.31
CA MET A 383 4.68 -0.48 -28.28
C MET A 383 3.87 -1.13 -29.40
N ALA A 384 4.51 -1.66 -30.45
CA ALA A 384 3.83 -2.58 -31.37
C ALA A 384 3.16 -3.74 -30.61
N THR A 385 3.73 -4.18 -29.48
CA THR A 385 3.17 -5.22 -28.61
C THR A 385 1.81 -4.83 -28.02
N LYS A 386 1.46 -3.54 -27.95
CA LYS A 386 0.11 -3.06 -27.56
C LYS A 386 -0.99 -3.65 -28.45
N LEU A 387 -0.68 -3.99 -29.71
CA LEU A 387 -1.65 -4.64 -30.61
C LEU A 387 -2.15 -6.00 -30.11
N ARG A 388 -1.43 -6.66 -29.18
CA ARG A 388 -1.90 -7.89 -28.53
C ARG A 388 -3.23 -7.74 -27.78
N LEU A 389 -3.65 -6.50 -27.47
CA LEU A 389 -4.98 -6.21 -26.91
C LEU A 389 -6.11 -6.79 -27.78
N TRP A 390 -5.98 -6.76 -29.11
CA TRP A 390 -7.00 -7.30 -30.01
C TRP A 390 -7.08 -8.83 -30.00
N GLN A 391 -6.07 -9.52 -29.48
CA GLN A 391 -6.08 -10.98 -29.37
C GLN A 391 -6.67 -11.47 -28.04
N MET A 392 -7.07 -10.57 -27.14
CA MET A 392 -7.68 -10.91 -25.84
C MET A 392 -9.16 -11.29 -26.00
N THR A 393 -9.47 -12.20 -26.93
CA THR A 393 -10.85 -12.56 -27.35
C THR A 393 -11.65 -13.32 -26.30
N GLN A 394 -11.05 -13.66 -25.15
CA GLN A 394 -11.80 -14.11 -23.98
C GLN A 394 -12.62 -12.98 -23.32
N TYR A 395 -12.34 -11.72 -23.66
CA TYR A 395 -13.09 -10.55 -23.21
C TYR A 395 -13.89 -9.97 -24.38
N GLU A 396 -15.10 -9.51 -24.09
CA GLU A 396 -15.92 -8.74 -25.02
C GLU A 396 -15.43 -7.30 -25.10
N ARG A 397 -14.98 -6.72 -23.98
CA ARG A 397 -14.52 -5.33 -23.89
C ARG A 397 -13.24 -5.21 -23.07
N VAL A 398 -12.31 -4.41 -23.59
CA VAL A 398 -11.03 -4.13 -22.94
C VAL A 398 -10.82 -2.62 -22.87
N MET A 399 -10.58 -2.10 -21.67
CA MET A 399 -10.05 -0.75 -21.46
C MET A 399 -8.55 -0.83 -21.21
N TYR A 400 -7.75 -0.23 -22.08
CA TYR A 400 -6.32 -0.14 -21.91
C TYR A 400 -5.93 1.22 -21.33
N LEU A 401 -4.99 1.22 -20.38
CA LEU A 401 -4.32 2.43 -19.88
C LEU A 401 -2.80 2.21 -19.85
N ASP A 402 -2.04 3.15 -20.41
CA ASP A 402 -0.58 3.19 -20.27
C ASP A 402 -0.19 3.27 -18.78
N ALA A 403 0.96 2.70 -18.44
CA ALA A 403 1.41 2.58 -17.05
C ALA A 403 1.70 3.93 -16.36
N ASP A 404 1.82 5.00 -17.13
CA ASP A 404 1.96 6.38 -16.68
C ASP A 404 0.63 7.15 -16.64
N SER A 405 -0.47 6.42 -16.49
CA SER A 405 -1.80 6.94 -16.19
C SER A 405 -2.24 6.59 -14.77
N VAL A 406 -3.26 7.28 -14.27
CA VAL A 406 -3.94 6.95 -13.01
C VAL A 406 -5.46 7.07 -13.17
N LEU A 407 -6.22 6.16 -12.57
CA LEU A 407 -7.68 6.25 -12.57
C LEU A 407 -8.14 7.17 -11.44
N THR A 408 -9.05 8.09 -11.74
CA THR A 408 -9.56 9.11 -10.82
C THR A 408 -11.07 9.05 -10.63
N ALA A 409 -11.81 8.23 -11.39
CA ALA A 409 -13.24 7.97 -11.18
C ALA A 409 -13.67 6.58 -11.71
N PRO A 410 -14.87 6.09 -11.35
CA PRO A 410 -15.39 4.82 -11.88
C PRO A 410 -15.55 4.81 -13.40
N VAL A 411 -15.27 3.66 -14.02
CA VAL A 411 -15.34 3.47 -15.49
C VAL A 411 -16.55 2.67 -15.95
N ALA A 412 -17.39 2.17 -15.05
CA ALA A 412 -18.53 1.30 -15.38
C ALA A 412 -19.44 1.90 -16.48
N LYS A 413 -19.78 3.19 -16.35
CA LYS A 413 -20.60 3.90 -17.34
C LYS A 413 -19.95 3.94 -18.73
N LEU A 414 -18.61 4.04 -18.82
CA LEU A 414 -17.90 4.06 -20.11
C LEU A 414 -18.01 2.72 -20.84
N PHE A 415 -17.87 1.61 -20.11
CA PHE A 415 -18.07 0.27 -20.65
C PHE A 415 -19.51 0.06 -21.13
N GLU A 416 -20.49 0.54 -20.36
CA GLU A 416 -21.92 0.41 -20.67
C GLU A 416 -22.36 1.27 -21.86
N SER A 417 -21.90 2.52 -21.95
CA SER A 417 -22.45 3.49 -22.91
C SER A 417 -21.71 3.60 -24.24
N ILE A 418 -20.43 3.22 -24.28
CA ILE A 418 -19.62 3.35 -25.48
C ILE A 418 -19.52 1.98 -26.12
N HIS A 419 -19.93 1.83 -27.38
CA HIS A 419 -19.86 0.55 -28.11
C HIS A 419 -18.89 0.56 -29.30
N THR A 420 -18.43 1.73 -29.74
CA THR A 420 -17.39 1.86 -30.77
C THR A 420 -16.00 1.68 -30.14
N PHE A 421 -14.97 1.64 -30.99
CA PHE A 421 -13.62 1.94 -30.53
C PHE A 421 -13.59 3.35 -29.92
N ALA A 422 -12.89 3.51 -28.81
CA ALA A 422 -12.72 4.79 -28.15
C ALA A 422 -11.25 4.99 -27.77
N ALA A 423 -10.81 6.24 -27.83
CA ALA A 423 -9.44 6.60 -27.53
C ALA A 423 -9.38 7.99 -26.91
N GLU A 424 -8.30 8.27 -26.18
CA GLU A 424 -8.06 9.58 -25.56
C GLU A 424 -8.17 10.74 -26.55
N ALA A 425 -8.96 11.75 -26.17
CA ALA A 425 -9.18 12.93 -26.99
C ALA A 425 -7.88 13.72 -27.23
N PRO A 426 -7.65 14.25 -28.44
CA PRO A 426 -6.54 15.16 -28.66
C PRO A 426 -6.70 16.48 -27.91
N ARG A 427 -5.57 17.17 -27.76
CA ARG A 427 -5.55 18.58 -27.32
C ARG A 427 -5.29 19.58 -28.45
N TYR A 428 -4.30 19.32 -29.30
CA TYR A 428 -3.78 20.31 -30.27
C TYR A 428 -3.92 19.90 -31.74
N HIS A 429 -4.50 18.74 -32.04
CA HIS A 429 -4.69 18.19 -33.39
C HIS A 429 -5.99 17.36 -33.46
N SER A 430 -6.30 16.73 -34.59
CA SER A 430 -7.51 15.91 -34.78
C SER A 430 -7.35 14.43 -34.38
N HIS A 431 -6.12 13.93 -34.39
CA HIS A 431 -5.77 12.53 -34.11
C HIS A 431 -5.85 12.18 -32.62
N PHE A 432 -6.32 10.99 -32.23
CA PHE A 432 -6.38 10.60 -30.81
C PHE A 432 -5.00 10.21 -30.25
N ASN A 433 -4.88 10.23 -28.91
CA ASN A 433 -3.75 9.60 -28.21
C ASN A 433 -4.08 8.12 -27.90
N ALA A 434 -3.09 7.23 -28.01
CA ALA A 434 -3.27 5.79 -27.84
C ALA A 434 -2.94 5.26 -26.43
N GLY A 435 -2.80 6.14 -25.44
CA GLY A 435 -2.50 5.77 -24.06
C GLY A 435 -3.71 5.39 -23.22
N VAL A 436 -4.91 5.79 -23.63
CA VAL A 436 -6.17 5.24 -23.09
C VAL A 436 -7.06 4.80 -24.23
N LEU A 437 -7.41 3.52 -24.24
CA LEU A 437 -8.27 2.91 -25.27
C LEU A 437 -9.43 2.18 -24.62
N LEU A 438 -10.57 2.12 -25.29
CA LEU A 438 -11.66 1.18 -25.00
C LEU A 438 -12.05 0.50 -26.31
N LEU A 439 -11.87 -0.82 -26.37
CA LEU A 439 -11.98 -1.58 -27.61
C LEU A 439 -12.70 -2.92 -27.40
N SER A 440 -13.12 -3.51 -28.51
CA SER A 440 -13.59 -4.90 -28.57
C SER A 440 -12.51 -5.76 -29.23
N PRO A 441 -11.93 -6.75 -28.52
CA PRO A 441 -10.91 -7.62 -29.10
C PRO A 441 -11.42 -8.36 -30.34
N SER A 442 -10.55 -8.52 -31.35
CA SER A 442 -10.86 -9.19 -32.60
C SER A 442 -9.58 -9.60 -33.33
N GLU A 443 -9.39 -10.91 -33.51
CA GLU A 443 -8.27 -11.45 -34.29
C GLU A 443 -8.26 -10.92 -35.73
N LYS A 444 -9.44 -10.69 -36.32
CA LYS A 444 -9.54 -10.07 -37.64
C LYS A 444 -8.92 -8.67 -37.66
N VAL A 445 -9.30 -7.81 -36.71
CA VAL A 445 -8.74 -6.44 -36.63
C VAL A 445 -7.25 -6.48 -36.34
N PHE A 446 -6.78 -7.40 -35.50
CA PHE A 446 -5.35 -7.61 -35.27
C PHE A 446 -4.59 -7.90 -36.57
N GLN A 447 -5.07 -8.85 -37.38
CA GLN A 447 -4.45 -9.18 -38.66
C GLN A 447 -4.49 -8.01 -39.65
N GLU A 448 -5.58 -7.24 -39.69
CA GLU A 448 -5.66 -6.03 -40.51
C GLU A 448 -4.66 -4.96 -40.08
N LEU A 449 -4.46 -4.76 -38.77
CA LEU A 449 -3.47 -3.82 -38.23
C LEU A 449 -2.04 -4.26 -38.57
N LEU A 450 -1.72 -5.55 -38.47
CA LEU A 450 -0.41 -6.08 -38.90
C LEU A 450 -0.19 -5.93 -40.41
N ALA A 451 -1.23 -6.14 -41.22
CA ALA A 451 -1.13 -5.95 -42.66
C ALA A 451 -0.91 -4.47 -43.03
N LEU A 452 -1.56 -3.55 -42.32
CA LEU A 452 -1.35 -2.11 -42.48
C LEU A 452 0.06 -1.69 -42.03
N GLY A 453 0.57 -2.24 -40.92
CA GLY A 453 1.92 -1.97 -40.42
C GLY A 453 3.06 -2.47 -41.30
N LYS A 454 2.79 -3.28 -42.33
CA LYS A 454 3.77 -3.68 -43.36
C LYS A 454 3.91 -2.66 -44.49
N GLN A 455 2.99 -1.70 -44.58
CA GLN A 455 3.01 -0.62 -45.57
C GLN A 455 3.83 0.55 -45.03
N GLU A 456 4.10 1.57 -45.85
CA GLU A 456 4.69 2.81 -45.36
C GLU A 456 3.76 3.52 -44.36
N HIS A 457 4.34 4.14 -43.33
CA HIS A 457 3.55 4.89 -42.35
C HIS A 457 2.92 6.12 -43.00
N ALA A 458 1.74 6.51 -42.51
CA ALA A 458 1.15 7.79 -42.88
C ALA A 458 1.85 8.94 -42.14
N THR A 459 1.90 10.13 -42.73
CA THR A 459 2.34 11.35 -42.07
C THR A 459 1.13 12.08 -41.48
N LEU A 460 0.81 11.79 -40.21
CA LEU A 460 -0.35 12.36 -39.51
C LEU A 460 0.05 13.45 -38.51
N PHE A 461 1.20 13.28 -37.85
CA PHE A 461 1.68 14.15 -36.79
C PHE A 461 2.88 15.02 -37.22
N GLY A 462 3.60 14.61 -38.27
CA GLY A 462 4.81 15.27 -38.77
C GLY A 462 5.98 15.17 -37.81
N ASN A 463 6.03 14.12 -36.98
CA ASN A 463 7.09 13.89 -36.01
C ASN A 463 7.20 12.39 -35.67
N THR A 464 8.08 12.04 -34.73
CA THR A 464 8.34 10.64 -34.29
C THR A 464 7.10 9.80 -33.99
N ILE A 465 5.95 10.39 -33.63
CA ILE A 465 4.69 9.66 -33.42
C ILE A 465 4.23 8.93 -34.70
N ASP A 466 4.54 9.45 -35.89
CA ASP A 466 4.24 8.78 -37.17
C ASP A 466 4.91 7.40 -37.29
N CYS A 467 5.96 7.15 -36.51
CA CYS A 467 6.69 5.89 -36.46
C CYS A 467 6.14 4.90 -35.41
N THR A 468 5.10 5.25 -34.65
CA THR A 468 4.58 4.44 -33.53
C THR A 468 3.26 3.74 -33.84
N GLU A 469 2.84 2.86 -32.94
CA GLU A 469 1.52 2.23 -33.00
C GLU A 469 0.39 3.26 -32.92
N GLN A 470 0.61 4.42 -32.29
CA GLN A 470 -0.41 5.48 -32.24
C GLN A 470 -0.78 5.99 -33.63
N ALA A 471 0.20 6.18 -34.52
CA ALA A 471 -0.07 6.57 -35.89
C ALA A 471 -0.77 5.45 -36.66
N LEU A 472 -0.30 4.20 -36.54
CA LEU A 472 -0.97 3.03 -37.12
C LEU A 472 -2.45 2.97 -36.74
N LEU A 473 -2.75 3.14 -35.45
CA LEU A 473 -4.12 3.12 -34.93
C LEU A 473 -4.95 4.29 -35.46
N ASN A 474 -4.39 5.50 -35.56
CA ASN A 474 -5.09 6.64 -36.16
C ASN A 474 -5.35 6.47 -37.66
N THR A 475 -4.44 5.80 -38.39
CA THR A 475 -4.64 5.46 -39.80
C THR A 475 -5.77 4.43 -39.97
N TYR A 476 -5.82 3.42 -39.10
CA TYR A 476 -6.85 2.39 -39.15
C TYR A 476 -8.22 2.90 -38.69
N PHE A 477 -8.30 3.51 -37.51
CA PHE A 477 -9.54 4.05 -36.93
C PHE A 477 -9.77 5.49 -37.38
N ASN A 478 -10.14 5.63 -38.65
CA ASN A 478 -10.21 6.90 -39.37
C ASN A 478 -11.63 7.47 -39.55
N GLY A 479 -12.64 6.90 -38.87
CA GLY A 479 -14.03 7.36 -38.95
C GLY A 479 -14.87 6.75 -40.07
N GLN A 480 -14.30 5.89 -40.91
CA GLN A 480 -15.09 5.09 -41.87
C GLN A 480 -15.98 4.08 -41.12
N PRO A 481 -17.05 3.55 -41.74
CA PRO A 481 -17.95 2.58 -41.10
C PRO A 481 -17.20 1.38 -40.50
N GLY A 482 -17.43 1.10 -39.22
CA GLY A 482 -16.73 0.06 -38.46
C GLY A 482 -15.33 0.45 -37.94
N ARG A 483 -14.90 1.69 -38.19
CA ARG A 483 -13.60 2.29 -37.80
C ARG A 483 -13.81 3.64 -37.10
N GLU A 484 -15.00 3.87 -36.54
CA GLU A 484 -15.37 5.07 -35.79
C GLU A 484 -14.61 5.18 -34.46
N VAL A 485 -14.40 6.42 -34.01
CA VAL A 485 -13.70 6.72 -32.75
C VAL A 485 -14.53 7.62 -31.86
N THR A 486 -14.90 7.10 -30.70
CA THR A 486 -15.40 7.93 -29.59
C THR A 486 -14.20 8.54 -28.85
N LYS A 487 -14.18 9.87 -28.69
CA LYS A 487 -13.08 10.57 -28.01
C LYS A 487 -13.33 10.61 -26.51
N LEU A 488 -12.42 10.03 -25.73
CA LEU A 488 -12.51 9.93 -24.27
C LEU A 488 -11.96 11.20 -23.60
N PRO A 489 -12.68 11.80 -22.63
CA PRO A 489 -12.22 12.99 -21.91
C PRO A 489 -11.23 12.62 -20.79
N VAL A 490 -10.04 12.18 -21.19
CA VAL A 490 -8.93 11.89 -20.27
C VAL A 490 -8.26 13.20 -19.87
N GLY A 491 -7.97 13.33 -18.56
CA GLY A 491 -7.26 14.48 -18.02
C GLY A 491 -5.76 14.41 -18.32
N ARG A 492 -5.09 15.56 -18.24
CA ARG A 492 -3.64 15.64 -18.39
C ARG A 492 -3.02 16.32 -17.18
N ALA A 493 -1.82 15.90 -16.80
CA ALA A 493 -1.12 16.47 -15.64
C ALA A 493 -0.76 17.96 -15.79
N ASP A 494 -0.73 18.47 -17.03
CA ASP A 494 -0.51 19.89 -17.37
C ASP A 494 -1.82 20.70 -17.49
N VAL A 495 -2.93 20.16 -16.99
CA VAL A 495 -4.23 20.84 -16.92
C VAL A 495 -4.81 20.68 -15.52
N VAL A 496 -5.02 21.79 -14.83
CA VAL A 496 -5.66 21.80 -13.51
C VAL A 496 -7.15 21.49 -13.66
N ALA A 497 -7.61 20.42 -13.01
CA ALA A 497 -9.02 20.04 -12.99
C ALA A 497 -9.72 20.45 -11.67
N ASP A 498 -11.06 20.55 -11.70
CA ASP A 498 -11.86 20.73 -10.48
C ASP A 498 -12.11 19.38 -9.79
N TRP A 499 -11.14 18.96 -8.97
CA TRP A 499 -11.21 17.70 -8.21
C TRP A 499 -12.25 17.67 -7.09
N ASN A 500 -12.92 18.80 -6.82
CA ASN A 500 -14.02 18.86 -5.88
C ASN A 500 -15.38 18.53 -6.53
N ASN A 501 -15.45 18.50 -7.86
CA ASN A 501 -16.63 18.13 -8.61
C ASN A 501 -16.42 16.82 -9.38
N ALA A 502 -17.00 15.73 -8.87
CA ALA A 502 -16.86 14.40 -9.47
C ALA A 502 -17.58 14.22 -10.83
N GLU A 503 -18.37 15.20 -11.27
CA GLU A 503 -19.07 15.15 -12.58
C GLU A 503 -18.27 15.81 -13.69
N THR A 504 -17.44 16.79 -13.37
CA THR A 504 -16.60 17.52 -14.33
C THR A 504 -15.15 17.08 -14.29
N ALA A 505 -14.67 16.54 -13.18
CA ALA A 505 -13.33 15.97 -13.09
C ALA A 505 -13.16 14.78 -14.07
N PRO A 506 -12.00 14.66 -14.73
CA PRO A 506 -11.75 13.56 -15.65
C PRO A 506 -11.72 12.22 -14.91
N PHE A 507 -12.06 11.13 -15.61
CA PHE A 507 -12.10 9.78 -15.03
C PHE A 507 -10.72 9.13 -14.90
N ALA A 508 -9.74 9.64 -15.65
CA ALA A 508 -8.34 9.24 -15.60
C ALA A 508 -7.46 10.46 -15.89
N VAL A 509 -6.19 10.39 -15.48
CA VAL A 509 -5.15 11.36 -15.87
C VAL A 509 -3.97 10.63 -16.48
N HIS A 510 -3.45 11.16 -17.59
CA HIS A 510 -2.31 10.62 -18.31
C HIS A 510 -1.16 11.65 -18.37
N TRP A 511 0.07 11.23 -18.03
CA TRP A 511 1.28 12.07 -18.07
C TRP A 511 1.95 12.06 -19.45
N ILE A 512 1.28 12.57 -20.47
CA ILE A 512 1.66 12.39 -21.89
C ILE A 512 2.94 13.15 -22.29
N THR A 513 3.16 14.34 -21.72
CA THR A 513 4.17 15.28 -22.20
C THR A 513 5.30 15.51 -21.21
N HIS A 514 6.46 15.92 -21.70
CA HIS A 514 7.59 16.41 -20.88
C HIS A 514 7.35 17.78 -20.23
N VAL A 515 6.19 18.41 -20.46
CA VAL A 515 5.81 19.68 -19.82
C VAL A 515 5.67 19.54 -18.31
N CYS A 516 5.27 18.37 -17.85
CA CYS A 516 5.15 18.05 -16.43
C CYS A 516 5.93 16.77 -16.13
N PRO A 517 6.67 16.72 -15.01
CA PRO A 517 7.50 15.56 -14.68
C PRO A 517 6.66 14.31 -14.50
N LYS A 518 7.21 13.14 -14.78
CA LYS A 518 6.52 11.89 -14.43
C LYS A 518 6.34 11.79 -12.91
N PRO A 519 5.24 11.20 -12.42
CA PRO A 519 4.88 11.28 -11.00
C PRO A 519 5.86 10.55 -10.07
N TRP A 520 6.54 9.51 -10.55
CA TRP A 520 7.57 8.80 -9.78
C TRP A 520 8.84 9.63 -9.55
N LEU A 521 9.18 10.57 -10.44
CA LEU A 521 10.32 11.49 -10.25
C LEU A 521 10.03 12.50 -9.14
N VAL A 522 8.78 12.98 -9.09
CA VAL A 522 8.30 13.83 -7.98
C VAL A 522 8.27 13.04 -6.67
N ALA A 523 7.85 11.78 -6.71
CA ALA A 523 7.78 10.91 -5.54
C ALA A 523 9.13 10.61 -4.91
N ASP A 524 10.18 10.53 -5.73
CA ASP A 524 11.57 10.35 -5.29
C ASP A 524 12.21 11.68 -4.81
N GLY A 525 11.52 12.80 -5.00
CA GLY A 525 12.05 14.14 -4.75
C GLY A 525 13.15 14.55 -5.71
N SER A 526 13.33 13.83 -6.83
CA SER A 526 14.30 14.17 -7.88
C SER A 526 13.86 15.39 -8.67
N GLU A 527 12.54 15.57 -8.82
CA GLU A 527 11.93 16.73 -9.46
C GLU A 527 10.83 17.32 -8.57
N GLN A 528 10.56 18.62 -8.74
CA GLN A 528 9.44 19.28 -8.07
C GLN A 528 8.28 19.44 -9.03
N VAL A 529 7.06 19.47 -8.50
CA VAL A 529 5.87 19.78 -9.30
C VAL A 529 5.98 21.23 -9.78
N ALA A 530 6.05 21.43 -11.09
CA ALA A 530 6.05 22.77 -11.68
C ALA A 530 4.71 23.47 -11.43
N SER A 531 4.72 24.80 -11.31
CA SER A 531 3.55 25.59 -10.90
C SER A 531 2.35 25.51 -11.86
N HIS A 532 2.59 25.19 -13.13
CA HIS A 532 1.54 24.99 -14.14
C HIS A 532 0.98 23.56 -14.17
N CYS A 533 1.63 22.61 -13.50
CA CYS A 533 1.15 21.24 -13.39
C CYS A 533 0.13 21.13 -12.26
N ASP A 534 -0.81 20.18 -12.37
CA ASP A 534 -1.86 19.99 -11.37
C ASP A 534 -1.31 19.33 -10.09
N PRO A 535 -1.14 20.05 -8.96
CA PRO A 535 -0.52 19.48 -7.77
C PRO A 535 -1.39 18.43 -7.08
N ILE A 536 -2.71 18.44 -7.31
CA ILE A 536 -3.65 17.53 -6.66
C ILE A 536 -3.48 16.11 -7.22
N VAL A 537 -3.28 15.97 -8.54
CA VAL A 537 -3.09 14.63 -9.12
C VAL A 537 -1.75 14.00 -8.71
N TYR A 538 -0.68 14.80 -8.53
CA TYR A 538 0.57 14.29 -7.95
C TYR A 538 0.40 13.87 -6.49
N ALA A 539 -0.30 14.68 -5.69
CA ALA A 539 -0.59 14.31 -4.30
C ALA A 539 -1.45 13.03 -4.21
N TYR A 540 -2.39 12.84 -5.14
CA TYR A 540 -3.18 11.63 -5.27
C TYR A 540 -2.31 10.41 -5.60
N TRP A 541 -1.46 10.53 -6.63
CA TRP A 541 -0.51 9.47 -7.02
C TRP A 541 0.41 9.11 -5.84
N GLN A 542 0.98 10.12 -5.18
CA GLN A 542 1.85 9.96 -4.01
C GLN A 542 1.13 9.25 -2.86
N ARG A 543 -0.14 9.58 -2.58
CA ARG A 543 -0.90 8.92 -1.52
C ARG A 543 -1.08 7.43 -1.80
N ILE A 544 -1.39 7.07 -3.06
CA ILE A 544 -1.52 5.67 -3.46
C ILE A 544 -0.17 4.94 -3.36
N TRP A 545 0.90 5.59 -3.82
CA TRP A 545 2.26 5.06 -3.72
C TRP A 545 2.69 4.83 -2.27
N ASN A 546 2.49 5.84 -1.41
CA ASN A 546 2.76 5.76 0.02
C ASN A 546 1.94 4.64 0.66
N ARG A 547 0.68 4.43 0.28
CA ARG A 547 -0.15 3.32 0.78
C ARG A 547 0.41 1.95 0.39
N LEU A 548 0.76 1.77 -0.88
CA LEU A 548 1.34 0.51 -1.39
C LEU A 548 2.66 0.17 -0.67
N THR A 549 3.42 1.20 -0.31
CA THR A 549 4.70 1.06 0.38
C THR A 549 4.59 1.14 1.91
N ALA A 550 3.49 1.61 2.51
CA ALA A 550 3.36 1.81 3.96
C ALA A 550 3.46 0.51 4.78
N SER A 551 3.01 -0.62 4.23
CA SER A 551 3.04 -1.96 4.86
C SER A 551 4.45 -2.46 5.17
N SER A 552 5.49 -1.76 4.73
CA SER A 552 6.85 -2.21 4.91
C SER A 552 7.51 -1.62 6.19
N LYS A 553 6.87 -0.66 6.88
CA LYS A 553 7.29 -0.21 8.23
C LYS A 553 6.51 -0.93 9.35
N ASP A 554 5.49 -1.70 8.99
CA ASP A 554 4.66 -2.44 9.93
C ASP A 554 5.29 -3.81 10.15
N GLU A 555 6.29 -3.88 11.04
CA GLU A 555 6.92 -5.15 11.44
C GLU A 555 5.95 -6.12 12.14
N SER A 556 4.66 -5.79 12.27
CA SER A 556 3.63 -6.79 12.61
C SER A 556 3.51 -7.92 11.57
N SER A 557 4.09 -7.74 10.39
CA SER A 557 4.25 -8.78 9.37
C SER A 557 5.56 -9.58 9.49
N SER A 558 6.42 -9.28 10.47
CA SER A 558 7.67 -10.03 10.70
C SER A 558 7.39 -11.52 10.97
N HIS A 559 6.18 -11.84 11.43
CA HIS A 559 5.68 -13.20 11.65
C HIS A 559 4.50 -13.60 10.75
N SER A 560 4.06 -12.75 9.81
CA SER A 560 3.20 -13.20 8.70
C SER A 560 4.07 -13.73 7.56
N PHE A 561 4.40 -15.02 7.64
CA PHE A 561 5.09 -15.69 6.54
C PHE A 561 4.08 -15.93 5.40
N GLY A 562 4.18 -15.12 4.34
CA GLY A 562 3.35 -15.28 3.15
C GLY A 562 3.94 -14.57 1.91
N PRO A 563 3.60 -15.00 0.69
CA PRO A 563 4.11 -14.43 -0.57
C PRO A 563 3.93 -12.91 -0.70
N ARG A 564 2.89 -12.36 -0.05
CA ARG A 564 2.54 -10.93 -0.06
C ARG A 564 3.58 -10.04 0.64
N GLU A 565 4.05 -10.47 1.80
CA GLU A 565 5.00 -9.69 2.58
C GLU A 565 6.39 -9.72 1.94
N ALA A 566 6.77 -10.85 1.36
CA ALA A 566 7.96 -10.98 0.53
C ALA A 566 7.91 -10.05 -0.69
N ALA A 567 6.77 -9.98 -1.40
CA ALA A 567 6.56 -9.06 -2.52
C ALA A 567 6.69 -7.58 -2.11
N ARG A 568 6.15 -7.20 -0.94
CA ARG A 568 6.23 -5.83 -0.41
C ARG A 568 7.63 -5.43 0.06
N ARG A 569 8.35 -6.34 0.72
CA ARG A 569 9.77 -6.13 1.06
C ARG A 569 10.63 -6.02 -0.19
N LYS A 570 10.25 -6.72 -1.26
CA LYS A 570 10.91 -6.66 -2.57
C LYS A 570 10.61 -5.37 -3.32
N LEU A 571 9.38 -4.87 -3.25
CA LEU A 571 9.00 -3.54 -3.73
C LEU A 571 9.95 -2.48 -3.17
N ARG A 572 10.22 -2.46 -1.86
CA ARG A 572 11.23 -1.54 -1.28
C ARG A 572 12.61 -1.62 -1.92
N ARG A 573 13.12 -2.83 -2.12
CA ARG A 573 14.45 -3.05 -2.68
C ARG A 573 14.53 -2.60 -4.14
N LEU A 574 13.45 -2.78 -4.89
CA LEU A 574 13.33 -2.35 -6.29
C LEU A 574 13.11 -0.82 -6.42
N THR A 575 12.61 -0.15 -5.39
CA THR A 575 12.19 1.25 -5.47
C THR A 575 13.14 2.25 -4.80
N GLY A 576 14.31 1.80 -4.31
CA GLY A 576 15.30 2.71 -3.71
C GLY A 576 14.83 3.47 -2.47
N VAL A 577 13.63 3.16 -1.94
CA VAL A 577 13.11 3.71 -0.69
C VAL A 577 13.99 3.13 0.40
N SER A 578 15.01 3.90 0.76
CA SER A 578 15.92 3.56 1.83
C SER A 578 15.10 3.11 3.03
N ALA A 579 15.55 2.04 3.68
CA ALA A 579 15.18 1.84 5.06
C ALA A 579 15.60 3.11 5.81
N GLY A 580 14.67 4.06 5.99
CA GLY A 580 14.84 5.13 6.97
C GLY A 580 15.29 4.49 8.29
N PRO A 581 16.17 5.14 9.04
CA PRO A 581 17.18 4.51 9.89
C PRO A 581 16.56 3.50 10.86
N SER A 582 16.53 2.24 10.45
CA SER A 582 16.37 1.13 11.37
C SER A 582 17.73 0.89 11.97
N LEU A 583 17.96 1.50 13.14
CA LEU A 583 18.95 1.08 14.13
C LEU A 583 20.36 0.74 13.59
N VAL A 584 20.97 1.66 12.84
CA VAL A 584 22.43 1.81 12.95
C VAL A 584 22.68 2.64 14.20
N GLY A 585 22.62 1.96 15.35
CA GLY A 585 22.65 2.61 16.66
C GLY A 585 22.51 1.69 17.86
N SER A 586 22.77 0.38 17.74
CA SER A 586 23.16 -0.43 18.88
C SER A 586 24.21 -1.45 18.46
N ALA A 587 25.42 -0.97 18.19
CA ALA A 587 26.60 -1.81 18.27
C ALA A 587 26.81 -2.18 19.75
N LYS A 588 26.11 -3.22 20.21
CA LYS A 588 26.60 -4.09 21.28
C LYS A 588 26.64 -5.51 20.72
N PRO A 589 27.81 -6.16 20.68
CA PRO A 589 27.91 -7.54 20.21
C PRO A 589 27.09 -8.45 21.14
N ARG A 590 26.22 -9.30 20.57
CA ARG A 590 25.67 -10.44 21.32
C ARG A 590 26.84 -11.40 21.60
N HIS A 591 27.26 -11.48 22.84
CA HIS A 591 28.16 -12.52 23.31
C HIS A 591 27.38 -13.83 23.42
N TYR A 592 27.73 -14.83 22.61
CA TYR A 592 27.37 -16.22 22.87
C TYR A 592 28.30 -16.74 23.97
N ALA A 593 27.73 -17.23 25.07
CA ALA A 593 28.51 -17.65 26.23
C ALA A 593 29.15 -19.04 26.04
N SER A 594 28.66 -19.85 25.09
CA SER A 594 29.16 -21.20 24.86
C SER A 594 28.88 -21.73 23.45
N VAL A 595 29.65 -22.75 23.04
CA VAL A 595 29.42 -23.51 21.78
C VAL A 595 28.07 -24.25 21.80
N SER A 596 27.54 -24.59 22.98
CA SER A 596 26.21 -25.18 23.15
C SER A 596 25.07 -24.23 22.75
N ASP A 597 25.22 -22.92 22.94
CA ASP A 597 24.19 -21.93 22.56
C ASP A 597 24.08 -21.80 21.03
N VAL A 598 25.22 -21.96 20.34
CA VAL A 598 25.27 -21.98 18.88
C VAL A 598 24.66 -23.28 18.33
N LEU A 599 24.90 -24.41 18.98
CA LEU A 599 24.33 -25.70 18.59
C LEU A 599 22.81 -25.77 18.81
N ALA A 600 22.29 -25.13 19.87
CA ALA A 600 20.85 -25.03 20.11
C ALA A 600 20.13 -24.21 19.03
N ASP A 601 20.72 -23.09 18.60
CA ASP A 601 20.12 -22.22 17.58
C ASP A 601 20.17 -22.85 16.18
N VAL A 602 21.24 -23.62 15.88
CA VAL A 602 21.33 -24.44 14.66
C VAL A 602 20.31 -25.59 14.69
N ARG A 603 20.14 -26.27 15.83
CA ARG A 603 19.13 -27.33 16.01
C ARG A 603 17.70 -26.80 15.81
N ASP A 604 17.41 -25.62 16.34
CA ASP A 604 16.10 -24.97 16.18
C ASP A 604 15.86 -24.48 14.75
N SER A 605 16.90 -23.97 14.08
CA SER A 605 16.85 -23.55 12.68
C SER A 605 16.60 -24.73 11.73
N VAL A 606 17.33 -25.84 11.91
CA VAL A 606 17.19 -27.05 11.10
C VAL A 606 15.87 -27.78 11.40
N GLY A 607 15.44 -27.82 12.67
CA GLY A 607 14.13 -28.34 13.08
C GLY A 607 12.95 -27.54 12.51
N ARG A 608 13.11 -26.22 12.28
CA ARG A 608 12.12 -25.38 11.60
C ARG A 608 12.05 -25.67 10.09
N GLN A 609 13.17 -25.95 9.42
CA GLN A 609 13.20 -26.29 8.00
C GLN A 609 12.67 -27.71 7.70
N LEU A 610 12.93 -28.70 8.58
CA LEU A 610 12.37 -30.05 8.44
C LEU A 610 10.83 -30.10 8.58
N ARG A 611 10.25 -29.19 9.38
CA ARG A 611 8.78 -29.00 9.48
C ARG A 611 8.15 -28.44 8.20
N GLN A 612 8.92 -27.77 7.34
CA GLN A 612 8.45 -27.26 6.04
C GLN A 612 8.42 -28.33 4.94
N LEU A 613 9.22 -29.39 5.05
CA LEU A 613 9.36 -30.41 4.00
C LEU A 613 8.34 -31.56 4.06
N THR A 614 7.45 -31.59 5.06
CA THR A 614 6.53 -32.74 5.30
C THR A 614 5.03 -32.41 5.30
N MET A 615 4.59 -31.26 4.78
CA MET A 615 3.16 -30.87 4.88
C MET A 615 2.38 -31.04 3.57
N SER A 616 1.71 -32.18 3.41
CA SER A 616 0.44 -32.28 2.68
C SER A 616 -0.72 -32.23 3.70
N ARG A 617 -1.70 -31.35 3.45
CA ARG A 617 -2.72 -30.92 4.44
C ARG A 617 -3.85 -31.93 4.74
N ARG A 618 -3.74 -33.22 4.36
CA ARG A 618 -4.88 -34.16 4.49
C ARG A 618 -4.74 -35.34 5.46
N GLU A 619 -3.58 -35.60 6.05
CA GLU A 619 -3.40 -36.80 6.92
C GLU A 619 -3.21 -36.54 8.42
N LEU A 620 -3.08 -35.28 8.85
CA LEU A 620 -2.80 -34.93 10.26
C LEU A 620 -4.02 -34.93 11.19
N ARG A 621 -5.18 -35.43 10.75
CA ARG A 621 -6.36 -35.59 11.62
C ARG A 621 -6.55 -37.00 12.18
N ARG A 622 -5.63 -37.96 11.97
CA ARG A 622 -5.87 -39.33 12.46
C ARG A 622 -4.82 -40.02 13.34
N ARG A 623 -3.63 -39.46 13.58
CA ARG A 623 -2.69 -40.03 14.58
C ARG A 623 -1.88 -38.94 15.26
N LYS A 624 -2.29 -38.54 16.46
CA LYS A 624 -1.57 -37.60 17.34
C LYS A 624 -1.15 -38.27 18.66
N TYR A 625 -0.66 -39.51 18.58
CA TYR A 625 -0.01 -40.21 19.68
C TYR A 625 0.96 -41.22 19.10
N GLU A 626 2.24 -40.82 19.05
CA GLU A 626 3.48 -41.59 18.84
C GLU A 626 4.43 -40.67 18.07
N TYR A 627 5.30 -39.95 18.77
CA TYR A 627 6.64 -39.49 18.33
C TYR A 627 7.24 -38.61 19.43
N ASP A 628 7.33 -39.16 20.64
CA ASP A 628 8.18 -38.62 21.71
C ASP A 628 9.22 -39.69 22.06
N ALA A 629 10.28 -39.76 21.27
CA ALA A 629 11.52 -40.44 21.65
C ALA A 629 12.72 -39.57 21.18
N PRO A 630 13.64 -39.16 22.08
CA PRO A 630 14.74 -38.28 21.74
C PRO A 630 15.83 -39.03 20.97
N TRP A 631 16.24 -38.49 19.83
CA TRP A 631 17.34 -39.03 19.02
C TRP A 631 18.69 -38.68 19.65
N SER A 632 19.62 -39.64 19.67
CA SER A 632 20.96 -39.46 20.23
C SER A 632 21.79 -38.39 19.50
N GLU A 633 22.72 -37.75 20.20
CA GLU A 633 23.62 -36.73 19.65
C GLU A 633 24.46 -37.22 18.45
N GLY A 634 24.80 -38.52 18.43
CA GLY A 634 25.53 -39.13 17.31
C GLY A 634 24.74 -39.13 15.99
N THR A 635 23.41 -39.14 16.05
CA THR A 635 22.55 -39.09 14.87
C THR A 635 22.50 -37.68 14.27
N TRP A 636 22.58 -36.64 15.10
CA TRP A 636 22.64 -35.25 14.65
C TRP A 636 23.96 -34.91 13.96
N ALA A 637 25.07 -35.47 14.44
CA ALA A 637 26.38 -35.29 13.80
C ALA A 637 26.40 -35.84 12.36
N TRP A 638 25.80 -37.02 12.13
CA TRP A 638 25.73 -37.61 10.79
C TRP A 638 24.82 -36.84 9.83
N ILE A 639 23.69 -36.32 10.32
CA ILE A 639 22.77 -35.49 9.51
C ILE A 639 23.46 -34.16 9.12
N ALA A 640 24.22 -33.57 10.04
CA ALA A 640 24.98 -32.35 9.76
C ALA A 640 26.10 -32.57 8.73
N ILE A 641 26.82 -33.70 8.81
CA ILE A 641 27.88 -34.04 7.84
C ILE A 641 27.30 -34.26 6.44
N ILE A 642 26.19 -35.00 6.34
CA ILE A 642 25.50 -35.25 5.07
C ILE A 642 24.91 -33.95 4.49
N GLY A 643 24.33 -33.10 5.35
CA GLY A 643 23.79 -31.79 4.95
C GLY A 643 24.87 -30.80 4.48
N THR A 644 26.07 -30.87 5.04
CA THR A 644 27.20 -30.00 4.65
C THR A 644 27.81 -30.45 3.31
N LEU A 645 27.83 -31.75 3.03
CA LEU A 645 28.26 -32.29 1.74
C LEU A 645 27.24 -32.06 0.61
N ALA A 646 25.95 -31.96 0.93
CA ALA A 646 24.88 -31.76 -0.07
C ALA A 646 24.68 -30.28 -0.50
N LEU A 647 25.18 -29.31 0.27
CA LEU A 647 24.94 -27.87 0.05
C LEU A 647 26.19 -27.09 -0.39
N GLY A 648 27.13 -27.75 -1.06
CA GLY A 648 28.35 -27.13 -1.59
C GLY A 648 28.05 -25.89 -2.44
N LEU A 649 28.36 -24.71 -1.89
CA LEU A 649 28.82 -23.45 -2.53
C LEU A 649 28.68 -22.22 -1.61
N GLY A 650 28.06 -22.32 -0.42
CA GLY A 650 27.86 -21.16 0.48
C GLY A 650 28.92 -20.93 1.55
N ALA A 651 29.61 -21.99 2.01
CA ALA A 651 30.45 -21.91 3.22
C ALA A 651 31.88 -21.35 2.99
N GLY A 652 32.38 -21.38 1.74
CA GLY A 652 33.73 -20.89 1.43
C GLY A 652 33.88 -19.36 1.55
N ALA A 653 32.81 -18.60 1.28
CA ALA A 653 32.83 -17.13 1.32
C ALA A 653 32.88 -16.56 2.76
N LEU A 654 32.44 -17.34 3.75
CA LEU A 654 32.44 -16.91 5.15
C LEU A 654 33.81 -17.11 5.81
N LEU A 655 34.55 -18.15 5.42
CA LEU A 655 35.91 -18.39 5.91
C LEU A 655 36.93 -17.42 5.29
N HIS A 656 36.72 -16.96 4.06
CA HIS A 656 37.61 -15.98 3.40
C HIS A 656 37.51 -14.56 4.01
N LYS A 657 36.40 -14.24 4.69
CA LYS A 657 36.20 -12.96 5.39
C LYS A 657 36.80 -12.91 6.80
N ILE A 658 37.15 -14.05 7.38
CA ILE A 658 37.67 -14.13 8.76
C ILE A 658 39.20 -13.97 8.81
N PHE A 659 39.92 -14.24 7.71
CA PHE A 659 41.39 -14.33 7.73
C PHE A 659 42.18 -13.24 6.96
N ILE A 660 41.54 -12.25 6.33
CA ILE A 660 42.26 -11.15 5.66
C ILE A 660 41.94 -9.83 6.36
N LYS A 661 42.94 -9.25 7.05
CA LYS A 661 42.84 -7.88 7.58
C LYS A 661 42.86 -6.88 6.41
N ALA A 662 41.99 -5.88 6.47
CA ALA A 662 41.98 -4.79 5.50
C ALA A 662 43.31 -4.01 5.56
N PRO A 663 43.87 -3.56 4.42
CA PRO A 663 45.08 -2.75 4.40
C PRO A 663 44.85 -1.42 5.13
N THR A 664 45.86 -0.92 5.85
CA THR A 664 45.79 0.33 6.63
C THR A 664 46.47 1.53 5.96
N GLU A 665 47.06 1.33 4.78
CA GLU A 665 47.80 2.34 4.03
C GLU A 665 47.51 2.23 2.52
N VAL A 666 47.57 3.35 1.79
CA VAL A 666 47.39 3.38 0.33
C VAL A 666 48.67 2.90 -0.34
N ARG A 667 48.57 1.94 -1.28
CA ARG A 667 49.72 1.36 -2.00
C ARG A 667 49.64 1.63 -3.50
N LYS A 668 50.80 1.59 -4.18
CA LYS A 668 50.92 1.78 -5.64
C LYS A 668 50.10 0.71 -6.38
N GLY A 669 49.10 1.13 -7.15
CA GLY A 669 48.14 0.26 -7.86
C GLY A 669 46.70 0.26 -7.31
N MET A 670 46.42 0.95 -6.20
CA MET A 670 45.06 1.09 -5.65
C MET A 670 44.27 2.18 -6.39
N THR A 671 42.99 1.92 -6.71
CA THR A 671 42.16 2.89 -7.45
C THR A 671 41.60 3.98 -6.53
N VAL A 672 41.30 5.16 -7.10
CA VAL A 672 40.78 6.33 -6.36
C VAL A 672 39.48 6.01 -5.59
N VAL A 673 38.62 5.16 -6.16
CA VAL A 673 37.38 4.72 -5.52
C VAL A 673 37.66 3.86 -4.29
N GLN A 674 38.68 3.00 -4.35
CA GLN A 674 39.07 2.14 -3.22
C GLN A 674 39.62 2.98 -2.06
N ALA A 675 40.50 3.94 -2.34
CA ALA A 675 41.06 4.83 -1.31
C ALA A 675 39.98 5.71 -0.63
N LYS A 676 39.01 6.22 -1.40
CA LYS A 676 37.90 7.06 -0.88
C LYS A 676 36.95 6.26 0.02
N SER A 677 36.70 4.99 -0.32
CA SER A 677 35.89 4.09 0.52
C SER A 677 36.54 3.76 1.87
N MET A 678 37.87 3.92 1.97
CA MET A 678 38.65 3.72 3.19
C MET A 678 38.84 5.01 4.02
N GLY A 679 38.21 6.12 3.62
CA GLY A 679 38.19 7.37 4.38
C GLY A 679 39.37 8.32 4.11
N PHE A 680 40.26 8.01 3.16
CA PHE A 680 41.32 8.92 2.73
C PHE A 680 40.75 10.03 1.84
N ARG A 681 41.17 11.29 2.08
CA ARG A 681 40.78 12.46 1.28
C ARG A 681 41.97 12.92 0.41
N PRO A 682 41.73 13.39 -0.83
CA PRO A 682 42.78 14.02 -1.64
C PRO A 682 43.29 15.30 -0.96
N LEU A 683 44.60 15.53 -0.98
CA LEU A 683 45.19 16.83 -0.62
C LEU A 683 44.80 17.86 -1.70
N GLY A 684 44.04 18.91 -1.33
CA GLY A 684 43.82 20.06 -2.22
C GLY A 684 42.47 20.78 -2.17
N GLU A 685 41.40 20.21 -1.61
CA GLU A 685 40.10 20.89 -1.55
C GLU A 685 39.75 21.37 -0.14
N GLY A 686 40.40 22.45 0.27
CA GLY A 686 40.06 23.24 1.46
C GLY A 686 40.26 24.71 1.17
N LYS A 687 39.17 25.50 1.15
CA LYS A 687 39.24 26.97 1.15
C LYS A 687 39.71 27.44 2.54
N GLY A 688 40.93 27.98 2.61
CA GLY A 688 41.55 28.64 3.78
C GLY A 688 42.88 29.31 3.37
N PRO A 689 43.34 30.38 4.05
CA PRO A 689 44.01 31.52 3.41
C PRO A 689 45.51 31.34 3.10
N VAL A 690 45.91 31.95 1.98
CA VAL A 690 47.23 32.43 1.50
C VAL A 690 48.50 32.03 2.28
N GLY A 691 49.45 31.40 1.57
CA GLY A 691 50.84 31.88 1.54
C GLY A 691 51.97 30.87 1.82
N VAL A 692 52.96 30.87 0.91
CA VAL A 692 54.39 30.48 1.02
C VAL A 692 54.84 29.19 0.30
N VAL A 693 55.21 29.38 -0.98
CA VAL A 693 56.51 29.15 -1.67
C VAL A 693 57.30 27.82 -1.48
N SER A 694 57.44 27.14 -2.63
CA SER A 694 58.64 26.53 -3.29
C SER A 694 59.65 25.68 -2.51
N ALA A 695 60.01 24.53 -3.10
CA ALA A 695 61.39 24.25 -3.51
C ALA A 695 61.49 23.00 -4.43
N VAL A 696 61.98 23.23 -5.67
CA VAL A 696 63.13 22.56 -6.33
C VAL A 696 62.96 21.08 -6.70
N ASP A 697 63.40 20.54 -7.83
CA ASP A 697 63.77 20.94 -9.22
C ASP A 697 64.30 19.60 -9.85
N ASP A 698 64.58 19.65 -11.16
CA ASP A 698 65.48 18.79 -11.94
C ASP A 698 64.96 17.39 -12.34
N ASP A 699 65.10 16.89 -13.57
CA ASP A 699 65.69 17.42 -14.81
C ASP A 699 65.39 16.41 -15.96
N ASP A 700 65.40 16.94 -17.18
CA ASP A 700 66.01 16.39 -18.41
C ASP A 700 65.33 15.34 -19.34
N ASP A 701 65.23 15.81 -20.60
CA ASP A 701 65.58 15.21 -21.90
C ASP A 701 64.64 14.16 -22.54
N GLU A 702 64.41 14.12 -23.86
CA GLU A 702 64.80 14.88 -25.06
C GLU A 702 63.95 14.32 -26.24
N ASP A 703 63.67 15.16 -27.25
CA ASP A 703 63.63 14.87 -28.71
C ASP A 703 62.55 13.91 -29.30
N GLU A 704 62.03 14.03 -30.53
CA GLU A 704 62.19 14.83 -31.77
C GLU A 704 60.98 14.38 -32.66
N GLU A 705 60.15 15.26 -33.25
CA GLU A 705 60.24 15.92 -34.57
C GLU A 705 59.44 15.26 -35.73
N ASP A 706 59.00 16.15 -36.62
CA ASP A 706 58.51 16.06 -38.01
C ASP A 706 56.99 15.87 -38.29
N GLU A 707 56.23 16.94 -38.65
CA GLU A 707 56.18 17.76 -39.91
C GLU A 707 55.37 17.05 -41.03
N GLU A 708 54.45 17.63 -41.82
CA GLU A 708 54.37 18.88 -42.62
C GLU A 708 52.87 19.13 -42.98
N GLU A 709 52.30 20.33 -42.81
CA GLU A 709 52.09 21.44 -43.79
C GLU A 709 50.93 21.31 -44.81
N GLU A 710 49.98 22.26 -44.77
CA GLU A 710 49.70 23.21 -45.88
C GLU A 710 48.59 24.24 -45.48
N GLU A 711 49.00 25.52 -45.45
CA GLU A 711 48.20 26.76 -45.61
C GLU A 711 48.99 27.61 -46.66
N PRO A 712 48.61 28.84 -47.12
CA PRO A 712 47.47 29.70 -46.78
C PRO A 712 46.84 30.43 -48.01
N GLN A 713 45.82 31.27 -47.81
CA GLN A 713 45.77 32.62 -48.39
C GLN A 713 44.66 33.54 -47.80
N LYS A 714 45.12 34.69 -47.27
CA LYS A 714 44.43 35.99 -47.05
C LYS A 714 45.10 37.00 -48.01
N PRO A 715 44.69 38.30 -48.21
CA PRO A 715 44.05 39.19 -47.22
C PRO A 715 43.13 40.33 -47.76
N ALA A 716 42.77 41.26 -46.84
CA ALA A 716 42.48 42.71 -46.97
C ALA A 716 41.01 43.12 -46.68
N LYS A 717 40.70 43.68 -45.50
CA LYS A 717 40.82 45.10 -45.03
C LYS A 717 39.72 46.05 -45.58
N GLY A 718 38.97 46.68 -44.66
CA GLY A 718 38.63 48.11 -44.77
C GLY A 718 37.20 48.57 -44.45
N LYS A 719 37.01 49.08 -43.21
CA LYS A 719 36.23 50.27 -42.80
C LYS A 719 34.90 50.61 -43.50
N LYS A 720 33.79 50.60 -42.76
CA LYS A 720 33.15 51.80 -42.18
C LYS A 720 32.14 51.42 -41.11
#